data_AF-A0A2V9NLB6-F1
#
_entry.id   AF-A0A2V9NLB6-F1
#
_cell.length_a   1.000
_cell.length_b   1.000
_cell.length_c   1.000
_cell.angle_alpha   90.00
_cell.angle_beta   90.00
_cell.angle_gamma   90.00
#
_symmetry.space_group_name_H-M   'P 1'
#
loop_
_entity.id
_entity.type
_entity.pdbx_description
1 polymer ?
#
loop_
_entity_poly.entity_id
_entity_poly.type
_entity_poly.pdbx_seq_one_letter_code
_entity_poly.pdbx_strand_id
1 'polypeptide(L)'
;MRPNLTLNYGLRWDFTGPDHDLTGGYHNADPAAMFGPSGFYNLFNPGSFKGDPNPQIAQRPRPFNSWNVSPQPALGIAWNPHGGDGWLGKITGGDRTVIRAGASLKKFTEPQQYFWNQASDIGAFFYQFFNLYSNNNGGANNFSPGSYILNTPFLFNNSAPLQLPAGKSYLLSPQAYLKSEAESDFTFAGGPGANGIDPNIKQPYSESWNFGVQRQLGNTRALEIRYVGNRTLRQWMYQDINEVNIFQSGSYGVLTNVKAAQQNLAINNASGNANYQGSFANHGLPGQQPTPLFDAAFAGESAGADGSLADYTDFNFQTMVQMGEAGSIAGRLTNNNGNAQYFCNLMADASGNNPFGPCTNPLNGVGWAGGPGPGLPSNFLQANPFEAGNGALYLVAQGYSNYNAMQIDFRQRQWHGLQFDANYTWGKTLGISSPNNWQGQTYTFTLRNPRLGYGPSLFDIRHSLNINGTFDLPFGHGKAFLGQNKVLDKVVGGWTVGTIFNFQTGTPFLLGGGSGNGDPFTASTFNNNPNADGLGDGGVVLHGVTVSQLQSAIGVYRIPGSTQVSLINPKYLATSSGPNIGGGANPAFITPNTTPGTIGQRVWLYGPKYWNDDLSLSKRIPLRESLSFTFQAEMLNVFNHPNFQQGPGAGCNYYCTSAGYQFPFIQGSGFGLGGISPNYNTDSPNQGARVIELRANIEF
;
A
#
# COMPACT_ATOMS: atom_id res chain seq x y z
N MET A 1 -23.58 -11.17 43.95
CA MET A 1 -22.24 -11.46 43.38
C MET A 1 -21.32 -11.85 44.55
N ARG A 2 -20.40 -12.80 44.38
CA ARG A 2 -19.40 -13.12 45.43
C ARG A 2 -18.38 -11.96 45.51
N PRO A 3 -17.75 -11.70 46.67
CA PRO A 3 -16.80 -10.57 46.82
C PRO A 3 -15.56 -10.67 45.93
N ASN A 4 -15.33 -11.82 45.29
CA ASN A 4 -14.20 -12.10 44.43
C ASN A 4 -14.53 -12.14 42.93
N LEU A 5 -15.74 -11.74 42.54
CA LEU A 5 -16.21 -11.69 41.15
C LEU A 5 -16.79 -10.32 40.84
N THR A 6 -16.16 -9.61 39.91
CA THR A 6 -16.65 -8.36 39.35
C THR A 6 -17.14 -8.60 37.93
N LEU A 7 -18.39 -8.19 37.66
CA LEU A 7 -18.97 -8.15 36.33
C LEU A 7 -19.14 -6.69 35.93
N ASN A 8 -18.62 -6.34 34.77
CA ASN A 8 -18.79 -5.05 34.13
C ASN A 8 -19.60 -5.24 32.85
N TYR A 9 -20.66 -4.47 32.68
CA TYR A 9 -21.37 -4.39 31.41
C TYR A 9 -21.54 -2.93 31.03
N GLY A 10 -21.53 -2.65 29.73
CA GLY A 10 -21.74 -1.33 29.19
C GLY A 10 -22.48 -1.44 27.87
N LEU A 11 -23.35 -0.47 27.61
CA LEU A 11 -23.96 -0.28 26.31
C LEU A 11 -23.71 1.17 25.92
N ARG A 12 -23.02 1.38 24.80
CA ARG A 12 -22.90 2.69 24.15
C ARG A 12 -23.86 2.76 22.96
N TRP A 13 -24.37 3.94 22.69
CA TRP A 13 -25.23 4.22 21.56
C TRP A 13 -24.81 5.55 20.94
N ASP A 14 -24.50 5.55 19.64
CA ASP A 14 -24.15 6.77 18.92
C ASP A 14 -25.20 7.06 17.83
N PHE A 15 -25.43 8.35 17.58
CA PHE A 15 -26.19 8.84 16.44
C PHE A 15 -25.21 9.51 15.50
N THR A 16 -24.84 8.81 14.43
CA THR A 16 -23.85 9.30 13.47
C THR A 16 -24.55 9.59 12.14
N GLY A 17 -24.63 10.88 11.80
CA GLY A 17 -25.07 11.33 10.47
C GLY A 17 -23.98 11.16 9.42
N PRO A 18 -24.32 11.25 8.13
CA PRO A 18 -23.30 11.28 7.08
C PRO A 18 -22.54 12.61 7.16
N ASP A 19 -21.26 12.55 6.84
CA ASP A 19 -20.54 13.74 6.39
C ASP A 19 -21.26 14.29 5.17
N HIS A 20 -21.44 15.60 5.12
CA HIS A 20 -22.19 16.24 4.06
C HIS A 20 -21.67 17.64 3.78
N ASP A 21 -21.81 18.02 2.52
CA ASP A 21 -21.45 19.35 2.06
C ASP A 21 -22.54 20.35 2.46
N LEU A 22 -22.14 21.41 3.16
CA LEU A 22 -23.03 22.49 3.60
C LEU A 22 -23.40 23.44 2.46
N THR A 23 -22.57 23.52 1.43
CA THR A 23 -22.74 24.44 0.30
C THR A 23 -23.49 23.79 -0.87
N GLY A 24 -23.49 22.45 -0.94
CA GLY A 24 -23.95 21.71 -2.12
C GLY A 24 -23.11 22.00 -3.36
N GLY A 25 -21.84 22.34 -3.14
CA GLY A 25 -20.81 22.66 -4.12
C GLY A 25 -20.15 21.44 -4.77
N TYR A 26 -20.14 20.29 -4.10
CA TYR A 26 -19.40 19.10 -4.57
C TYR A 26 -20.23 18.11 -5.38
N HIS A 27 -19.61 17.62 -6.45
CA HIS A 27 -20.12 16.57 -7.32
C HIS A 27 -19.67 15.19 -6.83
N ASN A 28 -20.48 14.17 -7.11
CA ASN A 28 -20.08 12.76 -7.06
C ASN A 28 -20.99 11.94 -7.98
N ALA A 29 -20.55 10.72 -8.28
CA ALA A 29 -21.31 9.74 -9.06
C ALA A 29 -22.16 8.83 -8.14
N ASP A 30 -23.37 8.48 -8.58
CA ASP A 30 -24.19 7.44 -7.91
C ASP A 30 -23.81 6.09 -8.46
N PRO A 31 -24.28 5.01 -7.84
CA PRO A 31 -24.44 3.72 -8.49
C PRO A 31 -24.81 3.71 -9.99
N ALA A 32 -25.60 4.66 -10.51
CA ALA A 32 -25.95 4.65 -11.94
C ALA A 32 -24.82 5.24 -12.80
N ALA A 33 -24.29 6.40 -12.40
CA ALA A 33 -23.17 7.07 -13.05
C ALA A 33 -21.90 6.21 -12.98
N MET A 34 -21.55 5.72 -11.78
CA MET A 34 -20.36 4.89 -11.54
C MET A 34 -20.28 3.68 -12.49
N PHE A 35 -21.39 2.97 -12.69
CA PHE A 35 -21.41 1.75 -13.51
C PHE A 35 -21.81 1.99 -14.97
N GLY A 36 -22.18 3.24 -15.30
CA GLY A 36 -22.55 3.70 -16.62
C GLY A 36 -23.50 2.76 -17.36
N PRO A 37 -23.31 2.57 -18.68
CA PRO A 37 -24.18 1.75 -19.53
C PRO A 37 -24.28 0.29 -19.10
N SER A 38 -23.25 -0.27 -18.46
CA SER A 38 -23.28 -1.67 -18.00
C SER A 38 -24.34 -1.90 -16.94
N GLY A 39 -24.57 -0.91 -16.07
CA GLY A 39 -25.51 -1.00 -14.95
C GLY A 39 -24.91 -1.62 -13.69
N PHE A 40 -25.58 -1.36 -12.56
CA PHE A 40 -25.08 -1.64 -11.22
C PHE A 40 -24.64 -3.10 -11.02
N TYR A 41 -23.35 -3.29 -10.69
CA TYR A 41 -22.68 -4.59 -10.52
C TYR A 41 -22.81 -5.59 -11.69
N ASN A 42 -23.18 -5.13 -12.89
CA ASN A 42 -23.19 -5.94 -14.11
C ASN A 42 -21.80 -5.97 -14.78
N LEU A 43 -20.75 -6.11 -13.97
CA LEU A 43 -19.36 -6.09 -14.42
C LEU A 43 -19.06 -7.31 -15.30
N PHE A 44 -18.11 -7.15 -16.23
CA PHE A 44 -17.59 -8.22 -17.10
C PHE A 44 -18.61 -8.88 -18.04
N ASN A 45 -19.73 -8.21 -18.34
CA ASN A 45 -20.77 -8.66 -19.27
C ASN A 45 -20.85 -7.75 -20.51
N PRO A 46 -19.87 -7.84 -21.44
CA PRO A 46 -19.81 -6.96 -22.60
C PRO A 46 -21.06 -7.13 -23.48
N GLY A 47 -21.58 -6.00 -23.99
CA GLY A 47 -22.80 -5.94 -24.80
C GLY A 47 -24.11 -5.93 -24.01
N SER A 48 -24.08 -6.11 -22.68
CA SER A 48 -25.26 -5.96 -21.83
C SER A 48 -25.40 -4.52 -21.32
N PHE A 49 -26.25 -3.71 -21.95
CA PHE A 49 -26.54 -2.33 -21.54
C PHE A 49 -27.79 -2.26 -20.65
N LYS A 50 -27.61 -2.27 -19.32
CA LYS A 50 -28.71 -2.24 -18.33
C LYS A 50 -28.71 -0.97 -17.47
N GLY A 51 -27.72 -0.11 -17.65
CA GLY A 51 -27.54 1.10 -16.87
C GLY A 51 -27.80 2.38 -17.66
N ASP A 52 -27.15 3.45 -17.23
CA ASP A 52 -27.30 4.78 -17.80
C ASP A 52 -26.48 4.89 -19.10
N PRO A 53 -27.09 5.15 -20.27
CA PRO A 53 -26.37 5.29 -21.53
C PRO A 53 -25.51 6.55 -21.63
N ASN A 54 -25.75 7.57 -20.78
CA ASN A 54 -24.96 8.79 -20.72
C ASN A 54 -24.85 9.29 -19.26
N PRO A 55 -24.02 8.59 -18.44
CA PRO A 55 -23.91 8.85 -17.01
C PRO A 55 -23.44 10.28 -16.73
N GLN A 56 -23.86 10.79 -15.56
CA GLN A 56 -23.51 12.14 -15.12
C GLN A 56 -23.08 12.14 -13.66
N ILE A 57 -22.01 12.89 -13.39
CA ILE A 57 -21.66 13.32 -12.04
C ILE A 57 -22.52 14.53 -11.66
N ALA A 58 -22.98 14.59 -10.42
CA ALA A 58 -23.92 15.62 -9.99
C ALA A 58 -23.68 16.08 -8.54
N GLN A 59 -24.10 17.31 -8.24
CA GLN A 59 -24.10 17.87 -6.90
C GLN A 59 -24.92 17.01 -5.95
N ARG A 60 -24.26 16.46 -4.93
CA ARG A 60 -24.90 15.59 -3.96
C ARG A 60 -24.37 15.88 -2.58
N PRO A 61 -25.04 16.79 -1.84
CA PRO A 61 -24.62 17.18 -0.51
C PRO A 61 -24.49 15.99 0.44
N ARG A 62 -25.34 14.96 0.27
CA ARG A 62 -25.37 13.75 1.08
C ARG A 62 -25.17 12.52 0.19
N PRO A 63 -23.93 12.04 0.02
CA PRO A 63 -23.63 10.90 -0.85
C PRO A 63 -24.12 9.57 -0.27
N PHE A 64 -24.30 9.48 1.06
CA PHE A 64 -24.72 8.27 1.74
C PHE A 64 -25.68 8.53 2.90
N ASN A 65 -26.39 7.47 3.28
CA ASN A 65 -27.41 7.48 4.32
C ASN A 65 -26.82 7.50 5.74
N SER A 66 -27.56 8.08 6.69
CA SER A 66 -27.16 8.11 8.11
C SER A 66 -27.24 6.75 8.79
N TRP A 67 -26.47 6.59 9.88
CA TRP A 67 -26.59 5.43 10.78
C TRP A 67 -27.29 5.85 12.07
N ASN A 68 -28.62 5.84 12.02
CA ASN A 68 -29.46 6.35 13.11
C ASN A 68 -29.46 5.46 14.37
N VAL A 69 -28.92 4.23 14.30
CA VAL A 69 -28.89 3.27 15.40
C VAL A 69 -27.58 2.48 15.41
N SER A 70 -26.77 2.66 16.46
CA SER A 70 -25.48 1.99 16.60
C SER A 70 -25.19 1.49 18.03
N PRO A 71 -25.86 0.40 18.48
CA PRO A 71 -25.52 -0.23 19.75
C PRO A 71 -24.10 -0.79 19.73
N GLN A 72 -23.37 -0.53 20.80
CA GLN A 72 -21.98 -0.92 21.02
C GLN A 72 -21.85 -1.57 22.40
N PRO A 73 -22.24 -2.85 22.55
CA PRO A 73 -22.18 -3.55 23.82
C PRO A 73 -20.73 -3.86 24.22
N ALA A 74 -20.48 -3.83 25.52
CA ALA A 74 -19.24 -4.28 26.14
C ALA A 74 -19.55 -5.09 27.39
N LEU A 75 -18.82 -6.19 27.57
CA LEU A 75 -18.92 -7.09 28.71
C LEU A 75 -17.52 -7.39 29.22
N GLY A 76 -17.36 -7.44 30.53
CA GLY A 76 -16.11 -7.73 31.20
C GLY A 76 -16.33 -8.50 32.49
N ILE A 77 -15.42 -9.43 32.78
CA ILE A 77 -15.39 -10.20 34.01
C ILE A 77 -13.98 -10.11 34.59
N ALA A 78 -13.90 -9.88 35.90
CA ALA A 78 -12.69 -10.06 36.67
C ALA A 78 -13.00 -10.97 37.85
N TRP A 79 -12.25 -12.07 37.96
CA TRP A 79 -12.47 -13.09 38.98
C TRP A 79 -11.17 -13.41 39.70
N ASN A 80 -11.20 -13.35 41.03
CA ASN A 80 -10.12 -13.76 41.91
C ASN A 80 -10.49 -15.13 42.54
N PRO A 81 -10.07 -16.26 41.95
CA PRO A 81 -10.40 -17.58 42.47
C PRO A 81 -9.77 -17.83 43.84
N HIS A 82 -10.59 -17.98 44.87
CA HIS A 82 -10.13 -18.46 46.17
C HIS A 82 -10.00 -19.99 46.11
N GLY A 83 -8.78 -20.48 45.92
CA GLY A 83 -8.49 -21.90 46.09
C GLY A 83 -8.00 -22.12 47.51
N GLY A 84 -8.79 -22.80 48.35
CA GLY A 84 -8.30 -23.34 49.63
C GLY A 84 -7.17 -24.37 49.44
N ASP A 85 -6.86 -25.19 50.44
CA ASP A 85 -5.67 -26.08 50.43
C ASP A 85 -5.64 -27.20 49.36
N GLY A 86 -6.64 -27.26 48.48
CA GLY A 86 -6.72 -28.20 47.36
C GLY A 86 -5.80 -27.86 46.17
N TRP A 87 -5.86 -28.71 45.14
CA TRP A 87 -5.09 -28.56 43.90
C TRP A 87 -5.34 -27.22 43.19
N LEU A 88 -6.58 -26.71 43.25
CA LEU A 88 -6.94 -25.41 42.69
C LEU A 88 -6.17 -24.28 43.40
N GLY A 89 -6.03 -24.33 44.73
CA GLY A 89 -5.26 -23.35 45.50
C GLY A 89 -3.77 -23.39 45.23
N LYS A 90 -3.20 -24.57 44.93
CA LYS A 90 -1.80 -24.68 44.47
C LYS A 90 -1.58 -23.99 43.12
N ILE A 91 -2.56 -24.11 42.21
CA ILE A 91 -2.50 -23.49 40.88
C ILE A 91 -2.78 -21.99 40.94
N THR A 92 -3.78 -21.54 41.71
CA THR A 92 -4.17 -20.12 41.80
C THR A 92 -3.37 -19.34 42.84
N GLY A 93 -2.64 -20.02 43.73
CA GLY A 93 -1.88 -19.37 44.80
C GLY A 93 -2.76 -18.64 45.82
N GLY A 94 -3.96 -19.16 46.09
CA GLY A 94 -5.00 -18.47 46.86
C GLY A 94 -5.47 -17.20 46.15
N ASP A 95 -5.44 -16.06 46.85
CA ASP A 95 -5.96 -14.77 46.36
C ASP A 95 -4.98 -13.99 45.46
N ARG A 96 -3.88 -14.63 45.04
CA ARG A 96 -2.79 -14.03 44.27
C ARG A 96 -3.00 -14.06 42.76
N THR A 97 -4.07 -14.69 42.30
CA THR A 97 -4.40 -14.79 40.87
C THR A 97 -5.67 -14.02 40.56
N VAL A 98 -5.65 -13.27 39.46
CA VAL A 98 -6.83 -12.62 38.88
C VAL A 98 -6.98 -13.06 37.43
N ILE A 99 -8.15 -13.59 37.11
CA ILE A 99 -8.55 -13.95 35.75
C ILE A 99 -9.43 -12.82 35.22
N ARG A 100 -9.11 -12.31 34.03
CA ARG A 100 -9.88 -11.27 33.34
C ARG A 100 -10.32 -11.80 31.99
N ALA A 101 -11.54 -11.48 31.60
CA ALA A 101 -11.97 -11.63 30.23
C ALA A 101 -12.89 -10.48 29.86
N GLY A 102 -12.94 -10.14 28.59
CA GLY A 102 -13.85 -9.12 28.11
C GLY A 102 -14.12 -9.26 26.62
N ALA A 103 -15.26 -8.74 26.20
CA ALA A 103 -15.65 -8.64 24.81
C ALA A 103 -16.35 -7.29 24.58
N SER A 104 -16.11 -6.66 23.44
CA SER A 104 -16.80 -5.41 23.07
C SER A 104 -16.97 -5.31 21.57
N LEU A 105 -18.07 -4.70 21.14
CA LEU A 105 -18.25 -4.23 19.78
C LEU A 105 -18.17 -2.71 19.79
N LYS A 106 -17.25 -2.15 19.00
CA LYS A 106 -17.10 -0.70 18.84
C LYS A 106 -17.24 -0.34 17.38
N LYS A 107 -18.10 0.62 17.08
CA LYS A 107 -18.20 1.23 15.76
C LYS A 107 -17.28 2.44 15.69
N PHE A 108 -16.81 2.75 14.50
CA PHE A 108 -15.98 3.93 14.27
C PHE A 108 -16.38 4.60 12.96
N THR A 109 -15.90 5.83 12.77
CA THR A 109 -15.99 6.58 11.52
C THR A 109 -14.65 6.53 10.82
N GLU A 110 -14.66 6.56 9.50
CA GLU A 110 -13.44 6.62 8.70
C GLU A 110 -12.96 8.08 8.59
N PRO A 111 -11.71 8.31 8.18
CA PRO A 111 -11.17 9.66 8.03
C PRO A 111 -11.97 10.51 7.03
N GLN A 112 -12.09 11.81 7.33
CA GLN A 112 -12.73 12.81 6.45
C GLN A 112 -12.15 12.80 5.02
N GLN A 113 -10.89 12.39 4.85
CA GLN A 113 -10.27 12.25 3.54
C GLN A 113 -11.01 11.27 2.60
N TYR A 114 -11.69 10.26 3.13
CA TYR A 114 -12.51 9.33 2.34
C TYR A 114 -13.69 10.08 1.72
N PHE A 115 -14.31 10.97 2.50
CA PHE A 115 -15.34 11.89 2.00
C PHE A 115 -14.74 12.82 0.94
N TRP A 116 -13.62 13.49 1.22
CA TRP A 116 -12.98 14.38 0.24
C TRP A 116 -12.68 13.70 -1.11
N ASN A 117 -12.14 12.48 -1.08
CA ASN A 117 -11.82 11.77 -2.31
C ASN A 117 -13.08 11.27 -3.03
N GLN A 118 -13.96 10.58 -2.31
CA GLN A 118 -15.01 9.75 -2.91
C GLN A 118 -16.39 10.39 -2.92
N ALA A 119 -16.69 11.27 -1.95
CA ALA A 119 -17.94 12.01 -1.85
C ALA A 119 -17.93 13.35 -2.58
N SER A 120 -16.75 13.93 -2.82
CA SER A 120 -16.63 15.21 -3.52
C SER A 120 -15.92 15.12 -4.86
N ASP A 121 -15.58 13.92 -5.31
CA ASP A 121 -14.85 13.72 -6.57
C ASP A 121 -13.56 14.57 -6.60
N ILE A 122 -12.87 14.63 -5.45
CA ILE A 122 -11.66 15.42 -5.21
C ILE A 122 -11.89 16.95 -5.38
N GLY A 123 -13.15 17.40 -5.35
CA GLY A 123 -13.52 18.79 -5.60
C GLY A 123 -13.44 19.16 -7.09
N ALA A 124 -13.58 18.17 -7.98
CA ALA A 124 -13.66 18.39 -9.41
C ALA A 124 -14.70 19.45 -9.77
N PHE A 125 -14.45 20.20 -10.85
CA PHE A 125 -15.24 21.37 -11.31
C PHE A 125 -15.28 22.57 -10.36
N PHE A 126 -14.93 22.41 -9.09
CA PHE A 126 -14.72 23.51 -8.15
C PHE A 126 -13.29 24.08 -8.27
N TYR A 127 -12.30 23.22 -8.52
CA TYR A 127 -10.91 23.60 -8.75
C TYR A 127 -10.45 23.16 -10.14
N GLN A 128 -9.81 24.07 -10.89
CA GLN A 128 -9.06 23.72 -12.10
C GLN A 128 -7.57 23.82 -11.81
N PHE A 129 -6.81 22.79 -12.21
CA PHE A 129 -5.36 22.74 -12.03
C PHE A 129 -4.66 23.36 -13.25
N PHE A 130 -3.62 24.15 -13.00
CA PHE A 130 -2.75 24.73 -14.02
C PHE A 130 -1.29 24.51 -13.59
N ASN A 131 -0.43 24.02 -14.49
CA ASN A 131 1.02 24.06 -14.29
C ASN A 131 1.62 25.03 -15.28
N LEU A 132 2.69 25.67 -14.84
CA LEU A 132 3.57 26.46 -15.69
C LEU A 132 4.76 25.57 -16.01
N TYR A 133 4.91 25.18 -17.28
CA TYR A 133 6.11 24.48 -17.73
C TYR A 133 7.06 25.45 -18.42
N SER A 134 8.36 25.22 -18.28
CA SER A 134 9.35 25.78 -19.19
C SER A 134 9.22 25.08 -20.55
N ASN A 135 9.13 25.85 -21.63
CA ASN A 135 9.13 25.28 -22.98
C ASN A 135 10.51 24.67 -23.29
N ASN A 136 10.59 23.34 -23.33
CA ASN A 136 11.83 22.60 -23.60
C ASN A 136 11.91 22.06 -25.04
N ASN A 137 11.06 22.50 -25.97
CA ASN A 137 11.15 22.07 -27.36
C ASN A 137 12.42 22.64 -28.01
N GLY A 138 13.32 21.76 -28.45
CA GLY A 138 14.65 22.04 -28.99
C GLY A 138 14.70 22.74 -30.37
N GLY A 139 13.76 23.64 -30.64
CA GLY A 139 13.82 24.54 -31.79
C GLY A 139 14.78 25.72 -31.53
N ALA A 140 15.54 26.10 -32.54
CA ALA A 140 16.43 27.26 -32.48
C ALA A 140 15.61 28.56 -32.30
N ASN A 141 15.38 28.98 -31.04
CA ASN A 141 15.13 30.34 -30.53
C ASN A 141 14.81 30.28 -29.02
N ASN A 142 15.85 29.91 -28.24
CA ASN A 142 15.83 29.77 -26.78
C ASN A 142 15.24 30.97 -26.02
N PHE A 143 14.44 30.64 -25.00
CA PHE A 143 14.23 31.36 -23.73
C PHE A 143 14.31 32.90 -23.78
N SER A 144 13.19 33.56 -24.14
CA SER A 144 12.97 34.91 -23.63
C SER A 144 12.59 34.81 -22.13
N PRO A 145 13.22 35.60 -21.23
CA PRO A 145 12.72 35.76 -19.87
C PRO A 145 11.22 36.12 -19.89
N GLY A 146 10.38 35.28 -19.29
CA GLY A 146 8.91 35.43 -19.29
C GLY A 146 8.13 34.46 -20.19
N SER A 147 8.78 33.57 -20.94
CA SER A 147 8.10 32.55 -21.77
C SER A 147 7.63 31.34 -20.95
N TYR A 148 6.56 31.52 -20.18
CA TYR A 148 5.82 30.42 -19.57
C TYR A 148 4.70 29.96 -20.49
N ILE A 149 4.56 28.65 -20.70
CA ILE A 149 3.34 28.09 -21.30
C ILE A 149 2.43 27.67 -20.14
N LEU A 150 1.26 28.31 -20.06
CA LEU A 150 0.14 27.81 -19.28
C LEU A 150 -0.35 26.52 -19.93
N ASN A 151 -0.16 25.40 -19.25
CA ASN A 151 -0.67 24.10 -19.66
C ASN A 151 -1.52 23.54 -18.52
N THR A 152 -2.66 22.96 -18.84
CA THR A 152 -3.48 22.24 -17.85
C THR A 152 -2.83 20.88 -17.60
N PRO A 153 -2.31 20.60 -16.39
CA PRO A 153 -1.80 19.30 -16.05
C PRO A 153 -2.98 18.42 -15.70
N PHE A 154 -2.86 17.16 -16.11
CA PHE A 154 -3.59 16.13 -15.43
C PHE A 154 -2.96 15.79 -14.09
N LEU A 155 -3.81 15.41 -13.13
CA LEU A 155 -3.43 14.90 -11.81
C LEU A 155 -2.59 13.61 -11.88
N PHE A 156 -2.56 12.92 -13.03
CA PHE A 156 -1.76 11.71 -13.23
C PHE A 156 -1.16 11.68 -14.64
N ASN A 157 0.16 11.89 -14.69
CA ASN A 157 1.13 11.52 -15.74
C ASN A 157 0.68 11.60 -17.23
N ASN A 158 1.06 12.68 -17.94
CA ASN A 158 1.62 12.52 -19.29
C ASN A 158 2.50 13.71 -19.68
N SER A 159 3.49 13.45 -20.55
CA SER A 159 4.62 14.31 -20.91
C SER A 159 4.36 15.26 -22.11
N ALA A 160 3.11 15.41 -22.55
CA ALA A 160 2.77 16.27 -23.69
C ALA A 160 1.98 17.53 -23.24
N PRO A 161 2.36 18.74 -23.69
CA PRO A 161 1.54 19.92 -23.48
C PRO A 161 0.27 19.86 -24.32
N LEU A 162 -0.89 19.76 -23.67
CA LEU A 162 -2.17 19.86 -24.36
C LEU A 162 -2.44 21.35 -24.62
N GLN A 163 -2.24 21.79 -25.86
CA GLN A 163 -2.68 23.12 -26.26
C GLN A 163 -4.19 23.20 -26.13
N LEU A 164 -4.69 24.24 -25.46
CA LEU A 164 -6.12 24.54 -25.38
C LEU A 164 -6.70 24.52 -26.83
N PRO A 165 -7.74 23.73 -27.11
CA PRO A 165 -8.40 23.75 -28.41
C PRO A 165 -8.79 25.19 -28.77
N ALA A 166 -8.58 25.57 -30.03
CA ALA A 166 -8.91 26.92 -30.51
C ALA A 166 -10.38 27.25 -30.20
N GLY A 167 -10.60 28.28 -29.37
CA GLY A 167 -11.94 28.72 -28.95
C GLY A 167 -12.33 28.43 -27.50
N LYS A 168 -11.49 27.77 -26.69
CA LYS A 168 -11.70 27.64 -25.24
C LYS A 168 -10.52 28.18 -24.41
N SER A 169 -10.86 28.73 -23.23
CA SER A 169 -9.89 29.14 -22.20
C SER A 169 -9.61 28.07 -21.13
N TYR A 170 -10.37 26.96 -21.11
CA TYR A 170 -10.32 25.89 -20.11
C TYR A 170 -10.50 24.50 -20.75
N LEU A 171 -9.81 23.47 -20.23
CA LEU A 171 -9.84 22.09 -20.74
C LEU A 171 -11.12 21.33 -20.34
N LEU A 172 -11.59 21.52 -19.10
CA LEU A 172 -12.86 20.97 -18.64
C LEU A 172 -14.00 21.93 -19.02
N SER A 173 -14.98 21.42 -19.78
CA SER A 173 -16.30 22.06 -19.93
C SER A 173 -17.07 21.74 -18.65
N PRO A 174 -17.72 22.72 -17.99
CA PRO A 174 -18.11 24.07 -18.41
C PRO A 174 -17.17 25.22 -17.95
N GLN A 175 -17.27 26.40 -18.58
CA GLN A 175 -16.57 27.62 -18.12
C GLN A 175 -17.20 28.28 -16.87
N ALA A 176 -18.40 27.82 -16.47
CA ALA A 176 -19.13 28.29 -15.31
C ALA A 176 -19.59 27.08 -14.50
N TYR A 177 -19.70 27.24 -13.18
CA TYR A 177 -20.10 26.16 -12.30
C TYR A 177 -21.44 25.51 -12.72
N LEU A 178 -21.44 24.18 -12.95
CA LEU A 178 -22.62 23.38 -13.28
C LEU A 178 -23.05 22.50 -12.11
N LYS A 179 -24.36 22.18 -12.05
CA LYS A 179 -24.90 21.26 -11.04
C LYS A 179 -24.69 19.78 -11.37
N SER A 180 -24.51 19.48 -12.63
CA SER A 180 -24.23 18.14 -13.15
C SER A 180 -23.47 18.27 -14.46
N GLU A 181 -22.64 17.29 -14.76
CA GLU A 181 -21.89 17.21 -16.02
C GLU A 181 -21.90 15.77 -16.53
N ALA A 182 -22.02 15.60 -17.85
CA ALA A 182 -21.99 14.28 -18.47
C ALA A 182 -20.57 13.74 -18.54
N GLU A 183 -20.38 12.46 -18.21
CA GLU A 183 -19.07 11.82 -18.30
C GLU A 183 -18.53 11.85 -19.75
N SER A 184 -19.43 11.87 -20.75
CA SER A 184 -19.08 12.02 -22.18
C SER A 184 -18.27 13.27 -22.53
N ASP A 185 -18.41 14.34 -21.73
CA ASP A 185 -17.85 15.66 -22.02
C ASP A 185 -16.41 15.79 -21.52
N PHE A 186 -15.97 14.84 -20.69
CA PHE A 186 -14.59 14.75 -20.20
C PHE A 186 -13.97 13.34 -20.37
N THR A 187 -14.70 12.41 -21.01
CA THR A 187 -14.15 11.13 -21.46
C THR A 187 -12.92 11.40 -22.34
N PHE A 188 -11.82 10.67 -22.07
CA PHE A 188 -10.50 10.84 -22.72
C PHE A 188 -9.76 12.15 -22.48
N ALA A 189 -10.40 13.14 -21.83
CA ALA A 189 -9.75 14.41 -21.50
C ALA A 189 -8.73 14.28 -20.34
N GLY A 190 -8.67 13.11 -19.69
CA GLY A 190 -7.71 12.72 -18.66
C GLY A 190 -8.28 12.66 -17.24
N GLY A 191 -9.55 13.07 -17.04
CA GLY A 191 -10.23 13.07 -15.73
C GLY A 191 -11.29 14.17 -15.62
N PRO A 192 -11.90 14.39 -14.44
CA PRO A 192 -11.46 13.98 -13.09
C PRO A 192 -11.60 12.48 -12.77
N GLY A 193 -12.29 11.71 -13.61
CA GLY A 193 -12.74 10.37 -13.26
C GLY A 193 -14.19 10.40 -12.78
N ALA A 194 -14.67 9.26 -12.28
CA ALA A 194 -15.89 9.20 -11.48
C ALA A 194 -15.56 8.60 -10.11
N ASN A 195 -15.74 9.38 -9.05
CA ASN A 195 -15.70 8.88 -7.69
C ASN A 195 -17.11 8.89 -7.07
N GLY A 196 -17.42 7.83 -6.32
CA GLY A 196 -18.72 7.66 -5.70
C GLY A 196 -18.69 6.82 -4.44
N ILE A 197 -19.75 6.91 -3.64
CA ILE A 197 -19.92 6.13 -2.41
C ILE A 197 -21.20 5.31 -2.54
N ASP A 198 -21.18 4.08 -2.04
CA ASP A 198 -22.41 3.31 -1.84
C ASP A 198 -23.40 4.10 -0.96
N PRO A 199 -24.58 4.50 -1.47
CA PRO A 199 -25.53 5.28 -0.69
C PRO A 199 -26.01 4.55 0.57
N ASN A 200 -25.89 3.22 0.59
CA ASN A 200 -26.26 2.33 1.69
C ASN A 200 -25.06 1.78 2.45
N ILE A 201 -23.89 2.39 2.28
CA ILE A 201 -22.63 2.00 2.91
C ILE A 201 -22.82 1.78 4.42
N LYS A 202 -22.23 0.71 4.92
CA LYS A 202 -22.38 0.31 6.33
C LYS A 202 -21.25 0.87 7.16
N GLN A 203 -21.57 1.30 8.37
CA GLN A 203 -20.56 1.76 9.33
C GLN A 203 -19.60 0.62 9.67
N PRO A 204 -18.28 0.88 9.67
CA PRO A 204 -17.29 -0.09 10.10
C PRO A 204 -17.36 -0.32 11.61
N TYR A 205 -16.94 -1.52 12.04
CA TYR A 205 -16.87 -1.87 13.45
C TYR A 205 -15.77 -2.87 13.75
N SER A 206 -15.30 -2.85 14.99
CA SER A 206 -14.33 -3.80 15.53
C SER A 206 -14.96 -4.58 16.68
N GLU A 207 -14.86 -5.90 16.59
CA GLU A 207 -15.14 -6.86 17.64
C GLU A 207 -13.82 -7.14 18.37
N SER A 208 -13.75 -6.80 19.65
CA SER A 208 -12.57 -7.03 20.47
C SER A 208 -12.90 -8.05 21.55
N TRP A 209 -11.99 -8.99 21.80
CA TRP A 209 -12.08 -9.89 22.93
C TRP A 209 -10.71 -10.12 23.56
N ASN A 210 -10.70 -10.31 24.88
CA ASN A 210 -9.48 -10.62 25.60
C ASN A 210 -9.75 -11.67 26.68
N PHE A 211 -8.69 -12.40 27.02
CA PHE A 211 -8.65 -13.31 28.14
C PHE A 211 -7.26 -13.24 28.76
N GLY A 212 -7.15 -13.04 30.05
CA GLY A 212 -5.87 -12.88 30.73
C GLY A 212 -5.85 -13.47 32.12
N VAL A 213 -4.67 -13.93 32.52
CA VAL A 213 -4.40 -14.42 33.87
C VAL A 213 -3.21 -13.63 34.40
N GLN A 214 -3.44 -12.90 35.49
CA GLN A 214 -2.41 -12.22 36.24
C GLN A 214 -2.15 -12.98 37.53
N ARG A 215 -0.88 -13.19 37.86
CA ARG A 215 -0.44 -13.82 39.10
C ARG A 215 0.62 -12.96 39.79
N GLN A 216 0.40 -12.71 41.07
CA GLN A 216 1.43 -12.17 41.95
C GLN A 216 2.45 -13.27 42.30
N LEU A 217 3.73 -12.96 42.12
CA LEU A 217 4.87 -13.84 42.41
C LEU A 217 5.69 -13.25 43.58
N GLY A 218 5.53 -13.79 44.78
CA GLY A 218 6.13 -13.18 45.98
C GLY A 218 5.51 -11.81 46.30
N ASN A 219 6.28 -10.90 46.90
CA ASN A 219 5.75 -9.62 47.38
C ASN A 219 5.92 -8.46 46.38
N THR A 220 6.81 -8.62 45.39
CA THR A 220 7.23 -7.51 44.53
C THR A 220 7.08 -7.79 43.04
N ARG A 221 6.72 -9.01 42.63
CA ARG A 221 6.62 -9.39 41.21
C ARG A 221 5.18 -9.71 40.82
N ALA A 222 4.84 -9.43 39.57
CA ALA A 222 3.63 -9.89 38.93
C ALA A 222 3.96 -10.38 37.52
N LEU A 223 3.30 -11.46 37.10
CA LEU A 223 3.30 -11.95 35.73
C LEU A 223 1.87 -11.93 35.23
N GLU A 224 1.65 -11.39 34.05
CA GLU A 224 0.38 -11.44 33.36
C GLU A 224 0.54 -11.98 31.95
N ILE A 225 -0.29 -12.95 31.60
CA ILE A 225 -0.38 -13.50 30.25
C ILE A 225 -1.78 -13.21 29.75
N ARG A 226 -1.90 -12.52 28.62
CA ARG A 226 -3.17 -12.17 27.99
C ARG A 226 -3.18 -12.63 26.54
N TYR A 227 -4.32 -13.15 26.12
CA TYR A 227 -4.72 -13.22 24.73
C TYR A 227 -5.57 -12.01 24.39
N VAL A 228 -5.30 -11.37 23.25
CA VAL A 228 -6.09 -10.27 22.69
C VAL A 228 -6.43 -10.61 21.25
N GLY A 229 -7.72 -10.62 20.93
CA GLY A 229 -8.24 -10.77 19.58
C GLY A 229 -9.04 -9.53 19.18
N ASN A 230 -8.84 -9.06 17.96
CA ASN A 230 -9.66 -8.04 17.33
C ASN A 230 -10.06 -8.53 15.94
N ARG A 231 -11.30 -8.31 15.55
CA ARG A 231 -11.79 -8.48 14.18
C ARG A 231 -12.52 -7.24 13.75
N THR A 232 -12.04 -6.63 12.68
CA THR A 232 -12.65 -5.45 12.09
C THR A 232 -13.38 -5.85 10.82
N LEU A 233 -14.63 -5.41 10.70
CA LEU A 233 -15.52 -5.74 9.59
C LEU A 233 -16.11 -4.46 9.00
N ARG A 234 -16.47 -4.53 7.72
CA ARG A 234 -17.09 -3.43 6.98
C ARG A 234 -16.20 -2.18 6.91
N GLN A 235 -14.89 -2.38 6.95
CA GLN A 235 -13.93 -1.29 6.71
C GLN A 235 -14.23 -0.71 5.33
N TRP A 236 -14.18 0.61 5.24
CA TRP A 236 -14.38 1.25 3.95
C TRP A 236 -13.15 1.04 3.09
N MET A 237 -13.40 0.62 1.87
CA MET A 237 -12.40 0.44 0.84
C MET A 237 -12.96 0.95 -0.47
N TYR A 238 -12.16 1.64 -1.27
CA TYR A 238 -12.57 1.93 -2.64
C TYR A 238 -12.13 0.81 -3.57
N GLN A 239 -12.93 0.60 -4.60
CA GLN A 239 -12.71 -0.35 -5.67
C GLN A 239 -12.79 0.41 -6.98
N ASP A 240 -11.80 0.25 -7.85
CA ASP A 240 -11.94 0.72 -9.23
C ASP A 240 -12.86 -0.26 -9.97
N ILE A 241 -14.11 0.14 -10.24
CA ILE A 241 -15.11 -0.72 -10.89
C ILE A 241 -14.77 -0.98 -12.36
N ASN A 242 -13.85 -0.21 -12.92
CA ASN A 242 -13.32 -0.35 -14.28
C ASN A 242 -12.11 -1.28 -14.35
N GLU A 243 -12.10 -2.35 -13.56
CA GLU A 243 -11.24 -3.50 -13.83
C GLU A 243 -11.40 -3.93 -15.30
N VAL A 244 -10.27 -4.01 -15.99
CA VAL A 244 -10.26 -4.43 -17.39
C VAL A 244 -10.72 -5.88 -17.52
N ASN A 245 -11.56 -6.13 -18.51
CA ASN A 245 -11.96 -7.46 -18.89
C ASN A 245 -10.96 -8.00 -19.91
N ILE A 246 -10.31 -9.13 -19.61
CA ILE A 246 -9.45 -9.84 -20.56
C ILE A 246 -10.03 -11.18 -21.01
N PHE A 247 -11.14 -11.61 -20.41
CA PHE A 247 -11.72 -12.95 -20.55
C PHE A 247 -12.89 -12.98 -21.54
N GLN A 248 -13.00 -12.01 -22.44
CA GLN A 248 -14.01 -12.02 -23.49
C GLN A 248 -13.79 -13.21 -24.43
N SER A 249 -14.89 -13.84 -24.85
CA SER A 249 -14.87 -14.91 -25.85
C SER A 249 -14.77 -14.34 -27.28
N GLY A 250 -14.29 -15.17 -28.21
CA GLY A 250 -14.26 -14.84 -29.64
C GLY A 250 -12.90 -14.38 -30.14
N SER A 251 -12.84 -14.00 -31.43
CA SER A 251 -11.60 -13.63 -32.13
C SER A 251 -10.94 -12.37 -31.56
N TYR A 252 -11.73 -11.43 -31.01
CA TYR A 252 -11.24 -10.18 -30.44
C TYR A 252 -10.96 -10.24 -28.93
N GLY A 253 -11.07 -11.41 -28.29
CA GLY A 253 -10.80 -11.55 -26.85
C GLY A 253 -9.35 -11.19 -26.50
N VAL A 254 -9.14 -10.35 -25.48
CA VAL A 254 -7.79 -9.84 -25.14
C VAL A 254 -6.85 -10.99 -24.82
N LEU A 255 -7.24 -11.89 -23.93
CA LEU A 255 -6.37 -13.01 -23.51
C LEU A 255 -5.98 -13.90 -24.69
N THR A 256 -6.90 -14.13 -25.63
CA THR A 256 -6.64 -14.91 -26.85
C THR A 256 -5.58 -14.22 -27.72
N ASN A 257 -5.74 -12.91 -27.95
CA ASN A 257 -4.84 -12.13 -28.79
C ASN A 257 -3.46 -11.94 -28.15
N VAL A 258 -3.38 -11.75 -26.84
CA VAL A 258 -2.11 -11.62 -26.12
C VAL A 258 -1.31 -12.92 -26.17
N LYS A 259 -1.98 -14.08 -26.01
CA LYS A 259 -1.33 -15.39 -26.17
C LYS A 259 -0.82 -15.60 -27.60
N ALA A 260 -1.62 -15.25 -28.60
CA ALA A 260 -1.22 -15.30 -30.01
C ALA A 260 -0.02 -14.38 -30.29
N ALA A 261 -0.06 -13.13 -29.82
CA ALA A 261 1.02 -12.17 -29.96
C ALA A 261 2.32 -12.64 -29.27
N GLN A 262 2.23 -13.22 -28.06
CA GLN A 262 3.39 -13.74 -27.34
C GLN A 262 4.05 -14.90 -28.11
N GLN A 263 3.24 -15.78 -28.71
CA GLN A 263 3.72 -16.85 -29.59
C GLN A 263 4.34 -16.29 -30.88
N ASN A 264 3.67 -15.32 -31.52
CA ASN A 264 4.16 -14.68 -32.74
C ASN A 264 5.51 -14.00 -32.52
N LEU A 265 5.67 -13.26 -31.42
CA LEU A 265 6.91 -12.60 -31.02
C LEU A 265 8.07 -13.61 -30.87
N ALA A 266 7.82 -14.74 -30.22
CA ALA A 266 8.82 -15.80 -30.07
C ALA A 266 9.23 -16.39 -31.42
N ILE A 267 8.27 -16.67 -32.31
CA ILE A 267 8.52 -17.19 -33.66
C ILE A 267 9.29 -16.18 -34.51
N ASN A 268 8.89 -14.91 -34.47
CA ASN A 268 9.52 -13.83 -35.21
C ASN A 268 10.99 -13.64 -34.79
N ASN A 269 11.26 -13.60 -33.49
CA ASN A 269 12.63 -13.52 -32.96
C ASN A 269 13.47 -14.76 -33.31
N ALA A 270 12.86 -15.94 -33.38
CA ALA A 270 13.54 -17.19 -33.76
C ALA A 270 13.70 -17.38 -35.28
N SER A 271 13.01 -16.58 -36.10
CA SER A 271 13.00 -16.75 -37.57
C SER A 271 14.33 -16.44 -38.25
N GLY A 272 15.22 -15.69 -37.58
CA GLY A 272 16.47 -15.19 -38.16
C GLY A 272 16.27 -14.05 -39.16
N ASN A 273 15.03 -13.64 -39.45
CA ASN A 273 14.75 -12.48 -40.30
C ASN A 273 14.81 -11.19 -39.47
N ALA A 274 15.76 -10.31 -39.80
CA ALA A 274 15.97 -9.04 -39.10
C ALA A 274 14.72 -8.14 -39.10
N ASN A 275 13.90 -8.20 -40.14
CA ASN A 275 12.67 -7.40 -40.27
C ASN A 275 11.54 -7.87 -39.33
N TYR A 276 11.62 -9.10 -38.82
CA TYR A 276 10.61 -9.61 -37.89
C TYR A 276 11.05 -9.48 -36.43
N GLN A 277 12.33 -9.20 -36.18
CA GLN A 277 12.85 -9.12 -34.81
C GLN A 277 12.14 -8.02 -34.02
N GLY A 278 11.65 -8.37 -32.83
CA GLY A 278 10.90 -7.48 -31.96
C GLY A 278 9.43 -7.30 -32.32
N SER A 279 8.98 -7.75 -33.49
CA SER A 279 7.57 -7.68 -33.90
C SER A 279 6.76 -8.82 -33.29
N PHE A 280 5.54 -8.52 -32.82
CA PHE A 280 4.54 -9.52 -32.42
C PHE A 280 3.43 -9.72 -33.47
N ALA A 281 3.59 -9.15 -34.67
CA ALA A 281 2.66 -9.32 -35.79
C ALA A 281 2.70 -10.74 -36.36
N ASN A 282 1.60 -11.15 -37.00
CA ASN A 282 1.52 -12.40 -37.74
C ASN A 282 2.05 -12.19 -39.17
N HIS A 283 3.22 -12.76 -39.48
CA HIS A 283 3.84 -12.73 -40.81
C HIS A 283 3.59 -14.01 -41.61
N GLY A 284 2.67 -14.88 -41.17
CA GLY A 284 2.35 -16.14 -41.84
C GLY A 284 3.40 -17.23 -41.66
N LEU A 285 4.32 -17.08 -40.70
CA LEU A 285 5.29 -18.13 -40.38
C LEU A 285 4.58 -19.33 -39.72
N PRO A 286 5.09 -20.56 -39.90
CA PRO A 286 4.51 -21.75 -39.28
C PRO A 286 4.33 -21.61 -37.76
N GLY A 287 3.11 -21.83 -37.28
CA GLY A 287 2.76 -21.74 -35.86
C GLY A 287 2.27 -20.36 -35.41
N GLN A 288 2.39 -19.31 -36.23
CA GLN A 288 1.80 -18.01 -35.92
C GLN A 288 0.27 -18.05 -35.96
N GLN A 289 -0.34 -17.14 -35.21
CA GLN A 289 -1.79 -17.03 -35.06
C GLN A 289 -2.24 -15.59 -35.37
N PRO A 290 -3.45 -15.41 -35.92
CA PRO A 290 -3.99 -14.07 -36.18
C PRO A 290 -4.25 -13.29 -34.89
N THR A 291 -4.07 -11.97 -34.95
CA THR A 291 -4.19 -11.04 -33.83
C THR A 291 -5.20 -9.91 -34.13
N PRO A 292 -6.47 -10.23 -34.46
CA PRO A 292 -7.44 -9.27 -34.98
C PRO A 292 -7.80 -8.14 -33.99
N LEU A 293 -7.59 -8.32 -32.68
CA LEU A 293 -7.73 -7.22 -31.71
C LEU A 293 -6.68 -6.14 -31.95
N PHE A 294 -5.41 -6.53 -32.11
CA PHE A 294 -4.31 -5.62 -32.37
C PHE A 294 -4.43 -5.00 -33.77
N ASP A 295 -4.80 -5.80 -34.77
CA ASP A 295 -5.05 -5.31 -36.14
C ASP A 295 -6.11 -4.21 -36.18
N ALA A 296 -7.21 -4.39 -35.42
CA ALA A 296 -8.27 -3.39 -35.32
C ALA A 296 -7.84 -2.19 -34.48
N ALA A 297 -7.24 -2.40 -33.31
CA ALA A 297 -6.83 -1.33 -32.41
C ALA A 297 -5.84 -0.37 -33.08
N PHE A 298 -4.83 -0.91 -33.77
CA PHE A 298 -3.76 -0.12 -34.39
C PHE A 298 -4.15 0.48 -35.76
N ALA A 299 -5.40 0.28 -36.22
CA ALA A 299 -5.82 0.74 -37.54
C ALA A 299 -5.67 2.27 -37.72
N GLY A 300 -5.25 2.70 -38.92
CA GLY A 300 -5.15 4.12 -39.28
C GLY A 300 -3.77 4.77 -39.10
N GLU A 301 -2.74 4.02 -38.70
CA GLU A 301 -1.36 4.52 -38.65
C GLU A 301 -0.67 4.54 -40.03
N SER A 302 0.24 5.49 -40.23
CA SER A 302 1.12 5.51 -41.40
C SER A 302 2.08 4.31 -41.37
N ALA A 303 2.20 3.61 -42.51
CA ALA A 303 3.02 2.40 -42.62
C ALA A 303 4.49 2.64 -42.19
N GLY A 304 4.91 1.97 -41.11
CA GLY A 304 6.31 1.73 -40.77
C GLY A 304 6.85 0.55 -41.57
N ALA A 305 8.11 0.61 -41.97
CA ALA A 305 8.76 -0.39 -42.81
C ALA A 305 8.58 -1.79 -42.23
N ASP A 306 7.76 -2.61 -42.91
CA ASP A 306 7.47 -4.06 -42.75
C ASP A 306 5.97 -4.41 -42.89
N GLY A 307 5.12 -3.42 -43.19
CA GLY A 307 3.78 -3.67 -43.71
C GLY A 307 2.67 -3.90 -42.67
N SER A 308 2.94 -3.69 -41.39
CA SER A 308 1.91 -3.57 -40.34
C SER A 308 2.36 -2.51 -39.33
N LEU A 309 1.53 -1.47 -39.17
CA LEU A 309 1.33 -0.58 -38.01
C LEU A 309 2.50 -0.50 -37.01
N ALA A 310 3.08 0.70 -36.83
CA ALA A 310 4.30 0.94 -36.04
C ALA A 310 4.21 0.36 -34.61
N ASP A 311 3.00 0.32 -34.07
CA ASP A 311 2.65 -0.28 -32.78
C ASP A 311 3.05 -1.75 -32.61
N TYR A 312 3.11 -2.55 -33.68
CA TYR A 312 3.56 -3.96 -33.60
C TYR A 312 5.04 -4.12 -33.24
N THR A 313 5.81 -3.04 -33.35
CA THR A 313 7.22 -2.96 -32.97
C THR A 313 7.45 -1.95 -31.82
N ASP A 314 6.38 -1.37 -31.26
CA ASP A 314 6.47 -0.48 -30.11
C ASP A 314 7.07 -1.22 -28.92
N PHE A 315 8.12 -0.63 -28.34
CA PHE A 315 8.89 -1.25 -27.26
C PHE A 315 8.03 -1.58 -26.03
N ASN A 316 7.03 -0.75 -25.72
CA ASN A 316 6.14 -0.97 -24.58
C ASN A 316 5.19 -2.14 -24.85
N PHE A 317 4.53 -2.18 -26.00
CA PHE A 317 3.68 -3.34 -26.38
C PHE A 317 4.49 -4.62 -26.50
N GLN A 318 5.67 -4.58 -27.13
CA GLN A 318 6.56 -5.73 -27.23
C GLN A 318 6.91 -6.28 -25.84
N THR A 319 7.29 -5.41 -24.89
CA THR A 319 7.59 -5.80 -23.53
C THR A 319 6.37 -6.42 -22.84
N MET A 320 5.22 -5.76 -22.90
CA MET A 320 3.99 -6.26 -22.28
C MET A 320 3.59 -7.63 -22.84
N VAL A 321 3.70 -7.83 -24.16
CA VAL A 321 3.46 -9.11 -24.83
C VAL A 321 4.46 -10.17 -24.38
N GLN A 322 5.75 -9.86 -24.33
CA GLN A 322 6.80 -10.77 -23.86
C GLN A 322 6.54 -11.20 -22.41
N MET A 323 6.15 -10.24 -21.56
CA MET A 323 5.86 -10.43 -20.14
C MET A 323 4.45 -10.98 -19.88
N GLY A 324 3.64 -11.18 -20.92
CA GLY A 324 2.28 -11.70 -20.82
C GLY A 324 1.30 -10.79 -20.07
N GLU A 325 1.55 -9.49 -20.03
CA GLU A 325 0.80 -8.47 -19.30
C GLU A 325 -0.53 -8.13 -19.98
N ALA A 326 -1.44 -9.10 -20.04
CA ALA A 326 -2.74 -8.94 -20.69
C ALA A 326 -3.60 -7.83 -20.04
N GLY A 327 -3.47 -7.64 -18.72
CA GLY A 327 -4.10 -6.55 -18.00
C GLY A 327 -3.60 -5.19 -18.48
N SER A 328 -2.28 -4.97 -18.45
CA SER A 328 -1.66 -3.72 -18.93
C SER A 328 -2.02 -3.40 -20.38
N ILE A 329 -2.02 -4.41 -21.26
CA ILE A 329 -2.43 -4.25 -22.66
C ILE A 329 -3.88 -3.80 -22.75
N ALA A 330 -4.80 -4.46 -22.05
CA ALA A 330 -6.20 -4.04 -22.04
C ALA A 330 -6.37 -2.61 -21.53
N GLY A 331 -5.66 -2.23 -20.46
CA GLY A 331 -5.68 -0.87 -19.92
C GLY A 331 -5.13 0.18 -20.88
N ARG A 332 -4.09 -0.16 -21.64
CA ARG A 332 -3.54 0.72 -22.68
C ARG A 332 -4.52 0.91 -23.83
N LEU A 333 -5.26 -0.13 -24.20
CA LEU A 333 -6.34 -0.07 -25.19
C LEU A 333 -7.56 0.74 -24.73
N THR A 334 -7.69 1.04 -23.43
CA THR A 334 -8.77 1.89 -22.86
C THR A 334 -8.34 3.33 -22.57
N ASN A 335 -7.17 3.81 -23.03
CA ASN A 335 -6.66 5.19 -22.84
C ASN A 335 -5.86 5.51 -21.54
N ASN A 336 -5.08 4.59 -20.99
CA ASN A 336 -4.26 4.87 -19.79
C ASN A 336 -3.02 5.79 -20.02
N ASN A 337 -2.78 6.27 -21.25
CA ASN A 337 -1.60 7.08 -21.64
C ASN A 337 -1.85 8.03 -22.85
N GLY A 338 -3.10 8.40 -23.12
CA GLY A 338 -3.44 9.41 -24.16
C GLY A 338 -3.75 8.89 -25.57
N ASN A 339 -3.88 7.57 -25.78
CA ASN A 339 -4.22 6.96 -27.08
C ASN A 339 -5.68 6.48 -27.14
N ALA A 340 -6.64 7.40 -26.96
CA ALA A 340 -8.07 7.11 -27.13
C ALA A 340 -8.42 6.53 -28.51
N GLN A 341 -7.55 6.73 -29.50
CA GLN A 341 -7.66 6.18 -30.86
C GLN A 341 -7.87 4.67 -30.87
N TYR A 342 -7.12 3.90 -30.06
CA TYR A 342 -7.22 2.44 -30.03
C TYR A 342 -8.60 2.00 -29.61
N PHE A 343 -9.13 2.60 -28.54
CA PHE A 343 -10.49 2.35 -28.07
C PHE A 343 -11.50 2.67 -29.18
N CYS A 344 -11.37 3.85 -29.81
CA CYS A 344 -12.28 4.29 -30.83
C CYS A 344 -12.26 3.43 -32.11
N ASN A 345 -11.11 2.89 -32.49
CA ASN A 345 -11.00 1.95 -33.61
C ASN A 345 -11.72 0.62 -33.33
N LEU A 346 -11.63 0.10 -32.11
CA LEU A 346 -12.32 -1.13 -31.69
C LEU A 346 -13.85 -0.98 -31.69
N MET A 347 -14.31 0.24 -31.43
CA MET A 347 -15.73 0.60 -31.34
C MET A 347 -16.38 0.95 -32.68
N ALA A 348 -15.57 1.38 -33.66
CA ALA A 348 -16.06 1.72 -34.98
C ALA A 348 -16.70 0.49 -35.66
N ASP A 349 -17.81 0.69 -36.35
CA ASP A 349 -18.46 -0.36 -37.13
C ASP A 349 -17.81 -0.52 -38.51
N ALA A 350 -18.25 -1.53 -39.26
CA ALA A 350 -17.71 -1.82 -40.59
C ALA A 350 -17.93 -0.70 -41.63
N SER A 351 -18.84 0.25 -41.35
CA SER A 351 -19.09 1.43 -42.19
C SER A 351 -18.24 2.65 -41.81
N GLY A 352 -17.44 2.53 -40.75
CA GLY A 352 -16.59 3.59 -40.23
C GLY A 352 -17.31 4.59 -39.32
N ASN A 353 -18.53 4.28 -38.86
CA ASN A 353 -19.24 5.06 -37.85
C ASN A 353 -18.86 4.57 -36.46
N ASN A 354 -18.83 5.48 -35.48
CA ASN A 354 -18.60 5.11 -34.08
C ASN A 354 -19.83 5.46 -33.22
N PRO A 355 -20.52 4.46 -32.63
CA PRO A 355 -21.70 4.70 -31.81
C PRO A 355 -21.36 5.30 -30.43
N PHE A 356 -20.10 5.30 -30.02
CA PHE A 356 -19.65 5.89 -28.77
C PHE A 356 -19.31 7.36 -28.98
N GLY A 357 -20.27 8.24 -28.64
CA GLY A 357 -20.19 9.68 -28.85
C GLY A 357 -18.84 10.34 -28.54
N PRO A 358 -18.17 10.02 -27.41
CA PRO A 358 -16.87 10.59 -27.06
C PRO A 358 -15.77 10.42 -28.11
N CYS A 359 -15.81 9.36 -28.94
CA CYS A 359 -14.83 9.13 -30.01
C CYS A 359 -14.98 10.09 -31.19
N THR A 360 -16.19 10.60 -31.40
CA THR A 360 -16.51 11.53 -32.49
C THR A 360 -16.60 12.98 -32.01
N ASN A 361 -16.48 13.22 -30.71
CA ASN A 361 -16.61 14.54 -30.13
C ASN A 361 -15.28 15.30 -30.32
N PRO A 362 -15.22 16.35 -31.16
CA PRO A 362 -14.00 17.11 -31.38
C PRO A 362 -13.51 17.83 -30.12
N LEU A 363 -14.38 18.00 -29.11
CA LEU A 363 -14.00 18.61 -27.83
C LEU A 363 -13.10 17.72 -26.98
N ASN A 364 -13.12 16.40 -27.20
CA ASN A 364 -12.34 15.44 -26.41
C ASN A 364 -10.90 15.30 -26.93
N GLY A 365 -10.51 16.08 -27.96
CA GLY A 365 -9.16 16.09 -28.51
C GLY A 365 -8.71 14.77 -29.13
N VAL A 366 -9.64 13.82 -29.33
CA VAL A 366 -9.35 12.52 -29.93
C VAL A 366 -9.05 12.75 -31.41
N GLY A 367 -7.83 12.46 -31.84
CA GLY A 367 -7.39 12.55 -33.25
C GLY A 367 -8.00 11.50 -34.18
N TRP A 368 -9.21 11.02 -33.90
CA TRP A 368 -9.87 9.94 -34.63
C TRP A 368 -10.33 10.41 -36.00
N ALA A 369 -9.64 9.94 -37.04
CA ALA A 369 -9.87 10.30 -38.42
C ALA A 369 -11.01 9.52 -39.10
N GLY A 370 -11.68 8.61 -38.37
CA GLY A 370 -12.66 7.68 -38.93
C GLY A 370 -12.02 6.46 -39.60
N GLY A 371 -12.78 5.37 -39.72
CA GLY A 371 -12.31 4.14 -40.38
C GLY A 371 -13.11 2.90 -39.96
N PRO A 372 -13.21 1.88 -40.83
CA PRO A 372 -13.98 0.68 -40.52
C PRO A 372 -13.35 -0.10 -39.36
N GLY A 373 -14.19 -0.59 -38.46
CA GLY A 373 -13.77 -1.39 -37.31
C GLY A 373 -14.69 -2.59 -37.05
N PRO A 374 -14.42 -3.35 -35.99
CA PRO A 374 -15.15 -4.58 -35.66
C PRO A 374 -16.52 -4.34 -34.97
N GLY A 375 -16.85 -3.12 -34.58
CA GLY A 375 -18.12 -2.78 -33.92
C GLY A 375 -18.30 -3.45 -32.56
N LEU A 376 -17.24 -3.55 -31.76
CA LEU A 376 -17.32 -4.10 -30.41
C LEU A 376 -18.24 -3.23 -29.53
N PRO A 377 -18.88 -3.76 -28.48
CA PRO A 377 -19.71 -2.96 -27.57
C PRO A 377 -18.84 -2.01 -26.72
N SER A 378 -19.38 -0.85 -26.31
CA SER A 378 -18.58 0.17 -25.61
C SER A 378 -18.03 -0.33 -24.28
N ASN A 379 -18.79 -1.18 -23.59
CA ASN A 379 -18.34 -1.85 -22.38
C ASN A 379 -17.54 -3.15 -22.63
N PHE A 380 -16.89 -3.29 -23.80
CA PHE A 380 -16.12 -4.50 -24.13
C PHE A 380 -14.94 -4.70 -23.17
N LEU A 381 -14.14 -3.65 -22.97
CA LEU A 381 -12.93 -3.68 -22.14
C LEU A 381 -13.18 -3.31 -20.68
N GLN A 382 -14.11 -2.39 -20.39
CA GLN A 382 -14.41 -1.90 -19.04
C GLN A 382 -15.92 -1.72 -18.85
N ALA A 383 -16.39 -1.72 -17.60
CA ALA A 383 -17.82 -1.64 -17.31
C ALA A 383 -18.41 -0.25 -17.63
N ASN A 384 -17.74 0.82 -17.20
CA ASN A 384 -18.10 2.18 -17.56
C ASN A 384 -17.10 2.74 -18.59
N PRO A 385 -17.42 2.71 -19.89
CA PRO A 385 -16.53 3.22 -20.93
C PRO A 385 -16.36 4.74 -20.95
N PHE A 386 -17.21 5.51 -20.25
CA PHE A 386 -17.03 6.97 -20.16
C PHE A 386 -15.88 7.35 -19.22
N GLU A 387 -15.53 6.44 -18.31
CA GLU A 387 -14.37 6.54 -17.44
C GLU A 387 -13.15 5.77 -17.99
N ALA A 388 -13.10 5.61 -19.31
CA ALA A 388 -12.01 4.91 -19.98
C ALA A 388 -10.67 5.66 -19.81
N GLY A 389 -9.70 4.97 -19.23
CA GLY A 389 -8.36 5.52 -18.96
C GLY A 389 -8.27 6.34 -17.67
N ASN A 390 -9.38 6.48 -16.94
CA ASN A 390 -9.46 7.11 -15.62
C ASN A 390 -9.87 6.07 -14.57
N GLY A 391 -9.75 6.41 -13.29
CA GLY A 391 -10.26 5.58 -12.20
C GLY A 391 -11.77 5.81 -11.98
N ALA A 392 -12.54 4.72 -11.96
CA ALA A 392 -13.94 4.74 -11.53
C ALA A 392 -14.03 4.21 -10.08
N LEU A 393 -13.63 5.04 -9.12
CA LEU A 393 -13.41 4.64 -7.73
C LEU A 393 -14.74 4.65 -6.94
N TYR A 394 -15.17 3.45 -6.52
CA TYR A 394 -16.40 3.26 -5.78
C TYR A 394 -16.11 2.83 -4.35
N LEU A 395 -16.48 3.66 -3.37
CA LEU A 395 -16.30 3.37 -1.96
C LEU A 395 -17.38 2.42 -1.43
N VAL A 396 -16.92 1.28 -0.91
CA VAL A 396 -17.77 0.21 -0.38
C VAL A 396 -17.31 -0.23 1.01
N ALA A 397 -18.20 -0.84 1.79
CA ALA A 397 -17.90 -1.36 3.12
C ALA A 397 -17.61 -2.88 3.11
N GLN A 398 -16.64 -3.32 2.29
CA GLN A 398 -16.29 -4.73 2.11
C GLN A 398 -14.99 -5.16 2.81
N GLY A 399 -14.21 -4.21 3.34
CA GLY A 399 -12.91 -4.48 3.95
C GLY A 399 -13.03 -5.19 5.30
N TYR A 400 -12.05 -6.04 5.60
CA TYR A 400 -11.97 -6.73 6.89
C TYR A 400 -10.54 -7.07 7.28
N SER A 401 -10.31 -7.15 8.59
CA SER A 401 -9.03 -7.53 9.18
C SER A 401 -9.22 -8.26 10.51
N ASN A 402 -8.20 -8.99 10.93
CA ASN A 402 -8.14 -9.66 12.22
C ASN A 402 -6.73 -9.60 12.79
N TYR A 403 -6.66 -9.25 14.07
CA TYR A 403 -5.44 -9.26 14.86
C TYR A 403 -5.60 -10.23 16.02
N ASN A 404 -4.63 -11.12 16.22
CA ASN A 404 -4.57 -11.99 17.38
C ASN A 404 -3.18 -11.91 17.98
N ALA A 405 -3.10 -11.73 19.29
CA ALA A 405 -1.83 -11.64 19.99
C ALA A 405 -1.85 -12.30 21.36
N MET A 406 -0.70 -12.86 21.72
CA MET A 406 -0.35 -13.16 23.09
C MET A 406 0.52 -12.03 23.63
N GLN A 407 0.14 -11.47 24.77
CA GLN A 407 0.88 -10.46 25.50
C GLN A 407 1.34 -11.04 26.83
N ILE A 408 2.61 -10.84 27.16
CA ILE A 408 3.22 -11.23 28.43
C ILE A 408 3.79 -9.96 29.05
N ASP A 409 3.29 -9.62 30.23
CA ASP A 409 3.76 -8.50 31.05
C ASP A 409 4.39 -9.09 32.31
N PHE A 410 5.66 -8.79 32.54
CA PHE A 410 6.34 -9.09 33.79
C PHE A 410 6.77 -7.79 34.44
N ARG A 411 6.31 -7.60 35.68
CA ARG A 411 6.64 -6.41 36.48
C ARG A 411 7.33 -6.80 37.76
N GLN A 412 8.44 -6.14 38.04
CA GLN A 412 9.18 -6.16 39.30
C GLN A 412 9.17 -4.76 39.91
N ARG A 413 8.46 -4.58 41.03
CA ARG A 413 8.58 -3.40 41.88
C ARG A 413 9.94 -3.38 42.57
N GLN A 414 10.37 -2.21 43.07
CA GLN A 414 11.69 -2.04 43.68
C GLN A 414 11.99 -3.16 44.70
N TRP A 415 13.06 -3.92 44.44
CA TRP A 415 13.54 -5.00 45.31
C TRP A 415 15.06 -5.06 45.23
N HIS A 416 15.71 -4.84 46.37
CA HIS A 416 17.18 -4.72 46.46
C HIS A 416 17.78 -3.75 45.42
N GLY A 417 17.11 -2.62 45.18
CA GLY A 417 17.56 -1.61 44.22
C GLY A 417 17.16 -1.87 42.77
N LEU A 418 16.59 -3.03 42.43
CA LEU A 418 16.12 -3.35 41.09
C LEU A 418 14.62 -3.07 40.93
N GLN A 419 14.26 -2.27 39.93
CA GLN A 419 12.90 -2.11 39.41
C GLN A 419 12.93 -2.36 37.92
N PHE A 420 12.01 -3.15 37.38
CA PHE A 420 12.03 -3.53 35.97
C PHE A 420 10.65 -3.97 35.48
N ASP A 421 10.35 -3.68 34.23
CA ASP A 421 9.13 -4.02 33.52
C ASP A 421 9.50 -4.55 32.12
N ALA A 422 8.91 -5.69 31.74
CA ALA A 422 9.07 -6.29 30.43
C ALA A 422 7.73 -6.64 29.81
N ASN A 423 7.54 -6.19 28.58
CA ASN A 423 6.35 -6.42 27.78
C ASN A 423 6.75 -7.15 26.50
N TYR A 424 6.25 -8.37 26.33
CA TYR A 424 6.43 -9.15 25.13
C TYR A 424 5.09 -9.38 24.44
N THR A 425 5.03 -9.06 23.15
CA THR A 425 3.86 -9.32 22.30
C THR A 425 4.26 -10.25 21.17
N TRP A 426 3.53 -11.36 21.04
CA TRP A 426 3.55 -12.24 19.88
C TRP A 426 2.24 -12.07 19.12
N GLY A 427 2.27 -11.36 18.00
CA GLY A 427 1.09 -10.92 17.26
C GLY A 427 1.02 -11.47 15.84
N LYS A 428 -0.21 -11.49 15.30
CA LYS A 428 -0.45 -11.67 13.87
C LYS A 428 -1.66 -10.84 13.45
N THR A 429 -1.48 -9.98 12.46
CA THR A 429 -2.55 -9.24 11.79
C THR A 429 -2.64 -9.61 10.32
N LEU A 430 -3.85 -9.93 9.88
CA LEU A 430 -4.18 -10.25 8.51
C LEU A 430 -5.42 -9.46 8.09
N GLY A 431 -5.55 -9.14 6.81
CA GLY A 431 -6.75 -8.50 6.30
C GLY A 431 -6.70 -8.27 4.80
N ILE A 432 -7.85 -7.86 4.26
CA ILE A 432 -7.91 -7.07 3.03
C ILE A 432 -7.79 -5.62 3.49
N SER A 433 -6.60 -5.27 4.00
CA SER A 433 -6.36 -4.00 4.67
C SER A 433 -5.70 -3.01 3.72
N SER A 434 -5.89 -1.73 4.02
CA SER A 434 -5.22 -0.69 3.27
C SER A 434 -3.71 -0.65 3.51
N PRO A 435 -2.90 -0.42 2.47
CA PRO A 435 -1.52 0.02 2.67
C PRO A 435 -1.43 1.42 3.30
N ASN A 436 -2.49 2.24 3.22
CA ASN A 436 -2.57 3.54 3.91
C ASN A 436 -3.97 3.80 4.49
N ASN A 437 -4.08 4.20 5.75
CA ASN A 437 -5.39 4.44 6.34
C ASN A 437 -6.01 5.80 5.93
N TRP A 438 -5.48 6.49 4.92
CA TRP A 438 -5.90 7.85 4.55
C TRP A 438 -6.99 7.87 3.48
N GLN A 439 -7.03 6.88 2.60
CA GLN A 439 -7.93 6.91 1.44
C GLN A 439 -8.81 5.66 1.27
N GLY A 440 -8.60 4.59 2.03
CA GLY A 440 -9.35 3.33 1.84
C GLY A 440 -8.85 2.52 0.65
N GLN A 441 -7.62 2.78 0.21
CA GLN A 441 -6.94 2.00 -0.82
C GLN A 441 -6.81 0.55 -0.36
N THR A 442 -6.83 -0.46 -1.21
CA THR A 442 -6.54 -1.84 -0.79
C THR A 442 -5.85 -2.60 -1.90
N TYR A 443 -5.14 -3.67 -1.54
CA TYR A 443 -4.60 -4.63 -2.49
C TYR A 443 -5.73 -5.44 -3.15
N THR A 444 -6.38 -4.86 -4.16
CA THR A 444 -7.44 -5.53 -4.93
C THR A 444 -6.88 -5.98 -6.27
N PHE A 445 -6.49 -7.26 -6.36
CA PHE A 445 -5.99 -7.85 -7.60
C PHE A 445 -7.10 -8.01 -8.65
N THR A 446 -8.31 -8.38 -8.22
CA THR A 446 -9.49 -8.48 -9.08
C THR A 446 -10.77 -8.43 -8.25
N LEU A 447 -11.76 -7.69 -8.74
CA LEU A 447 -13.15 -7.63 -8.30
C LEU A 447 -13.90 -8.94 -8.50
N ARG A 448 -13.40 -9.85 -9.36
CA ARG A 448 -13.96 -11.20 -9.50
C ARG A 448 -13.79 -12.01 -8.23
N ASN A 449 -12.72 -11.74 -7.46
CA ASN A 449 -12.48 -12.35 -6.17
C ASN A 449 -11.62 -11.45 -5.25
N PRO A 450 -12.24 -10.49 -4.53
CA PRO A 450 -11.52 -9.57 -3.65
C PRO A 450 -10.76 -10.27 -2.51
N ARG A 451 -11.13 -11.52 -2.16
CA ARG A 451 -10.44 -12.30 -1.12
C ARG A 451 -8.97 -12.58 -1.47
N LEU A 452 -8.58 -12.40 -2.72
CA LEU A 452 -7.18 -12.50 -3.12
C LEU A 452 -6.31 -11.39 -2.51
N GLY A 453 -6.90 -10.28 -2.08
CA GLY A 453 -6.19 -9.24 -1.32
C GLY A 453 -5.87 -9.62 0.13
N TYR A 454 -6.38 -10.76 0.63
CA TYR A 454 -6.21 -11.12 2.03
C TYR A 454 -4.79 -11.61 2.32
N GLY A 455 -4.06 -10.87 3.15
CA GLY A 455 -2.68 -11.17 3.52
C GLY A 455 -2.27 -10.48 4.83
N PRO A 456 -0.98 -10.59 5.23
CA PRO A 456 -0.42 -9.77 6.29
C PRO A 456 -0.66 -8.28 6.03
N SER A 457 -1.15 -7.56 7.02
CA SER A 457 -1.20 -6.09 6.94
C SER A 457 0.21 -5.52 7.08
N LEU A 458 0.48 -4.31 6.56
CA LEU A 458 1.81 -3.67 6.66
C LEU A 458 2.33 -3.51 8.11
N PHE A 459 1.42 -3.51 9.09
CA PHE A 459 1.73 -3.38 10.52
C PHE A 459 1.84 -4.73 11.25
N ASP A 460 2.02 -5.84 10.51
CA ASP A 460 2.19 -7.17 11.09
C ASP A 460 3.57 -7.36 11.73
N ILE A 461 3.70 -6.92 12.97
CA ILE A 461 4.88 -7.20 13.79
C ILE A 461 4.67 -8.51 14.54
N ARG A 462 5.44 -9.53 14.16
CA ARG A 462 5.34 -10.87 14.73
C ARG A 462 5.76 -10.90 16.20
N HIS A 463 6.92 -10.35 16.52
CA HIS A 463 7.44 -10.28 17.88
C HIS A 463 7.83 -8.85 18.20
N SER A 464 7.38 -8.34 19.35
CA SER A 464 7.81 -7.07 19.92
C SER A 464 8.13 -7.27 21.40
N LEU A 465 9.29 -6.79 21.84
CA LEU A 465 9.77 -6.85 23.22
C LEU A 465 10.21 -5.45 23.64
N ASN A 466 9.64 -4.95 24.72
CA ASN A 466 10.02 -3.69 25.33
C ASN A 466 10.41 -3.96 26.78
N ILE A 467 11.60 -3.57 27.16
CA ILE A 467 12.18 -3.74 28.49
C ILE A 467 12.57 -2.35 28.99
N ASN A 468 12.17 -2.01 30.20
CA ASN A 468 12.67 -0.83 30.88
C ASN A 468 12.95 -1.16 32.35
N GLY A 469 13.95 -0.52 32.93
CA GLY A 469 14.26 -0.75 34.33
C GLY A 469 15.38 0.13 34.86
N THR A 470 15.48 0.16 36.18
CA THR A 470 16.55 0.81 36.93
C THR A 470 17.14 -0.13 37.95
N PHE A 471 18.44 -0.01 38.18
CA PHE A 471 19.18 -0.77 39.17
C PHE A 471 20.13 0.13 39.94
N ASP A 472 19.84 0.30 41.24
CA ASP A 472 20.77 0.91 42.17
C ASP A 472 21.95 -0.04 42.38
N LEU A 473 23.16 0.39 42.01
CA LEU A 473 24.33 -0.47 42.14
C LEU A 473 24.55 -0.85 43.62
N PRO A 474 24.93 -2.12 43.91
CA PRO A 474 25.02 -2.64 45.26
C PRO A 474 26.32 -2.22 45.98
N PHE A 475 26.91 -1.08 45.61
CA PHE A 475 28.16 -0.56 46.16
C PHE A 475 27.90 0.65 47.05
N GLY A 476 28.69 0.77 48.13
CA GLY A 476 28.71 1.93 49.02
C GLY A 476 28.03 1.70 50.37
N HIS A 477 27.91 2.77 51.15
CA HIS A 477 27.46 2.75 52.53
C HIS A 477 26.00 2.29 52.63
N GLY A 478 25.76 1.25 53.43
CA GLY A 478 24.44 0.63 53.56
C GLY A 478 24.05 -0.30 52.39
N LYS A 479 24.95 -0.58 51.44
CA LYS A 479 24.77 -1.55 50.35
C LYS A 479 25.63 -2.80 50.55
N ALA A 480 25.42 -3.83 49.73
CA ALA A 480 25.98 -5.17 49.93
C ALA A 480 27.51 -5.23 49.78
N PHE A 481 28.11 -4.35 48.97
CA PHE A 481 29.54 -4.37 48.66
C PHE A 481 30.21 -3.01 48.92
N LEU A 482 31.50 -3.03 49.27
CA LEU A 482 32.37 -1.84 49.38
C LEU A 482 31.88 -0.72 50.34
N GLY A 483 31.05 -1.03 51.34
CA GLY A 483 30.47 -0.04 52.26
C GLY A 483 31.34 0.40 53.46
N GLN A 484 32.54 -0.16 53.63
CA GLN A 484 33.36 0.06 54.84
C GLN A 484 34.40 1.19 54.70
N ASN A 485 34.74 1.61 53.47
CA ASN A 485 35.73 2.66 53.22
C ASN A 485 35.05 3.96 52.75
N LYS A 486 35.13 5.01 53.58
CA LYS A 486 34.47 6.32 53.34
C LYS A 486 34.93 7.03 52.05
N VAL A 487 36.17 6.82 51.62
CA VAL A 487 36.69 7.43 50.39
C VAL A 487 36.21 6.63 49.18
N LEU A 488 36.28 5.29 49.27
CA LEU A 488 35.80 4.41 48.22
C LEU A 488 34.29 4.57 48.01
N ASP A 489 33.51 4.67 49.09
CA ASP A 489 32.06 4.90 49.08
C ASP A 489 31.67 6.15 48.29
N LYS A 490 32.38 7.28 48.48
CA LYS A 490 32.12 8.50 47.71
C LYS A 490 32.35 8.33 46.22
N VAL A 491 33.22 7.42 45.79
CA VAL A 491 33.54 7.18 44.37
C VAL A 491 32.59 6.13 43.77
N VAL A 492 32.44 4.98 44.42
CA VAL A 492 31.72 3.82 43.87
C VAL A 492 30.27 3.68 44.33
N GLY A 493 29.84 4.41 45.37
CA GLY A 493 28.47 4.35 45.89
C GLY A 493 27.49 5.32 45.21
N GLY A 494 26.19 5.03 45.32
CA GLY A 494 25.11 5.95 44.91
C GLY A 494 24.83 6.04 43.41
N TRP A 495 25.38 5.13 42.61
CA TRP A 495 25.11 5.02 41.18
C TRP A 495 23.82 4.25 40.91
N THR A 496 23.02 4.77 39.98
CA THR A 496 21.83 4.11 39.43
C THR A 496 22.04 3.93 37.93
N VAL A 497 21.81 2.71 37.45
CA VAL A 497 21.80 2.38 36.03
C VAL A 497 20.36 2.25 35.57
N GLY A 498 20.01 2.83 34.43
CA GLY A 498 18.72 2.66 33.77
C GLY A 498 18.90 2.14 32.35
N THR A 499 17.94 1.35 31.87
CA THR A 499 17.93 0.82 30.49
C THR A 499 16.54 0.95 29.88
N ILE A 500 16.51 1.21 28.58
CA ILE A 500 15.34 1.07 27.72
C ILE A 500 15.77 0.24 26.51
N PHE A 501 15.30 -1.00 26.45
CA PHE A 501 15.59 -1.92 25.36
C PHE A 501 14.33 -2.22 24.56
N ASN A 502 14.42 -2.01 23.25
CA ASN A 502 13.36 -2.29 22.31
C ASN A 502 13.84 -3.30 21.27
N PHE A 503 13.04 -4.32 20.99
CA PHE A 503 13.27 -5.31 19.95
C PHE A 503 11.97 -5.57 19.19
N GLN A 504 12.05 -5.68 17.87
CA GLN A 504 10.95 -6.17 17.06
C GLN A 504 11.42 -6.92 15.81
N THR A 505 10.61 -7.86 15.34
CA THR A 505 10.79 -8.42 13.98
C THR A 505 10.49 -7.38 12.92
N GLY A 506 11.03 -7.57 11.71
CA GLY A 506 10.71 -6.73 10.57
C GLY A 506 9.24 -6.82 10.15
N THR A 507 8.81 -5.82 9.37
CA THR A 507 7.47 -5.74 8.76
C THR A 507 7.37 -6.69 7.56
N PRO A 508 6.14 -7.12 7.20
CA PRO A 508 5.92 -7.93 6.01
C PRO A 508 6.07 -7.10 4.73
N PHE A 509 6.55 -7.74 3.68
CA PHE A 509 6.53 -7.24 2.31
C PHE A 509 6.18 -8.37 1.34
N LEU A 510 5.49 -8.05 0.25
CA LEU A 510 5.14 -9.00 -0.81
C LEU A 510 6.18 -8.90 -1.93
N LEU A 511 6.73 -10.04 -2.39
CA LEU A 511 7.53 -10.06 -3.62
C LEU A 511 6.64 -9.78 -4.83
N GLY A 512 6.99 -8.75 -5.60
CA GLY A 512 6.33 -8.42 -6.87
C GLY A 512 7.12 -8.92 -8.07
N GLY A 513 6.44 -9.19 -9.19
CA GLY A 513 7.07 -9.55 -10.45
C GLY A 513 7.85 -8.37 -11.06
N GLY A 514 7.13 -7.29 -11.36
CA GLY A 514 7.55 -5.97 -11.87
C GLY A 514 8.47 -5.98 -13.10
N SER A 515 8.05 -5.41 -14.23
CA SER A 515 8.82 -5.36 -15.49
C SER A 515 9.84 -4.21 -15.53
N GLY A 516 11.05 -4.50 -16.03
CA GLY A 516 12.21 -3.59 -16.00
C GLY A 516 12.25 -2.49 -17.08
N ASN A 517 11.13 -2.11 -17.70
CA ASN A 517 11.11 -1.39 -18.98
C ASN A 517 10.28 -0.10 -19.00
N GLY A 518 10.30 0.68 -17.93
CA GLY A 518 9.82 2.07 -17.98
C GLY A 518 8.30 2.29 -17.96
N ASP A 519 7.48 1.24 -17.88
CA ASP A 519 6.15 1.33 -17.26
C ASP A 519 6.34 1.15 -15.74
N PRO A 520 6.11 2.19 -14.92
CA PRO A 520 6.43 2.17 -13.49
C PRO A 520 5.51 1.25 -12.65
N PHE A 521 4.50 0.59 -13.22
CA PHE A 521 3.50 -0.16 -12.45
C PHE A 521 3.21 -1.56 -13.02
N THR A 522 4.01 -2.55 -12.58
CA THR A 522 3.61 -3.96 -12.38
C THR A 522 3.49 -4.94 -13.55
N ALA A 523 4.01 -6.17 -13.36
CA ALA A 523 3.64 -7.32 -14.19
C ALA A 523 2.15 -7.66 -13.95
N SER A 524 1.28 -7.17 -14.83
CA SER A 524 -0.19 -7.26 -14.75
C SER A 524 -0.73 -8.25 -15.78
N THR A 525 -0.56 -9.54 -15.49
CA THR A 525 -0.96 -10.66 -16.36
C THR A 525 -2.48 -10.90 -16.35
N PHE A 526 -3.23 -10.40 -15.37
CA PHE A 526 -4.68 -10.68 -15.22
C PHE A 526 -5.58 -9.44 -15.27
N ASN A 527 -5.20 -8.35 -14.62
CA ASN A 527 -5.92 -7.09 -14.46
C ASN A 527 -4.92 -5.95 -14.59
N ASN A 528 -5.35 -4.82 -15.18
CA ASN A 528 -4.64 -3.56 -15.09
C ASN A 528 -4.90 -3.00 -13.68
N ASN A 529 -3.93 -3.03 -12.78
CA ASN A 529 -4.10 -2.47 -11.44
C ASN A 529 -3.61 -1.01 -11.38
N PRO A 530 -4.47 0.00 -11.56
CA PRO A 530 -4.10 1.40 -11.38
C PRO A 530 -3.97 1.80 -9.90
N ASN A 531 -4.27 0.92 -8.92
CA ASN A 531 -4.10 1.27 -7.52
C ASN A 531 -2.61 1.45 -7.20
N ALA A 532 -2.27 2.54 -6.52
CA ALA A 532 -0.91 2.99 -6.14
C ALA A 532 -0.10 2.03 -5.25
N ASP A 533 -0.52 0.77 -5.14
CA ASP A 533 0.19 -0.26 -4.40
C ASP A 533 1.26 -0.95 -5.26
N GLY A 534 1.11 -0.85 -6.59
CA GLY A 534 2.12 -1.24 -7.55
C GLY A 534 2.62 -2.68 -7.38
N LEU A 535 1.87 -3.65 -6.86
CA LEU A 535 2.43 -5.01 -6.66
C LEU A 535 2.27 -5.96 -7.87
N GLY A 536 1.27 -5.72 -8.72
CA GLY A 536 0.96 -6.55 -9.87
C GLY A 536 0.32 -7.87 -9.49
N ASP A 537 -0.58 -8.37 -10.33
CA ASP A 537 -1.13 -9.71 -10.14
C ASP A 537 -0.26 -10.83 -10.73
N GLY A 538 0.74 -10.48 -11.53
CA GLY A 538 1.73 -11.41 -12.07
C GLY A 538 2.53 -12.08 -10.97
N GLY A 539 2.78 -11.43 -9.83
CA GLY A 539 3.52 -12.05 -8.72
C GLY A 539 4.85 -12.69 -9.18
N VAL A 540 5.24 -13.81 -8.56
CA VAL A 540 6.50 -14.49 -8.86
C VAL A 540 6.32 -16.00 -9.09
N VAL A 541 7.34 -16.64 -9.66
CA VAL A 541 7.47 -18.10 -9.80
C VAL A 541 8.76 -18.53 -9.09
N LEU A 542 8.67 -19.51 -8.20
CA LEU A 542 9.81 -20.05 -7.45
C LEU A 542 10.33 -21.35 -8.07
N HIS A 543 11.63 -21.43 -8.30
CA HIS A 543 12.30 -22.57 -8.93
C HIS A 543 13.20 -23.28 -7.92
N GLY A 544 12.80 -24.47 -7.47
CA GLY A 544 13.60 -25.27 -6.53
C GLY A 544 13.82 -24.64 -5.14
N VAL A 545 13.05 -23.60 -4.78
CA VAL A 545 13.13 -22.90 -3.49
C VAL A 545 11.75 -22.76 -2.87
N THR A 546 11.70 -22.83 -1.54
CA THR A 546 10.47 -22.65 -0.77
C THR A 546 10.42 -21.25 -0.14
N VAL A 547 9.22 -20.78 0.20
CA VAL A 547 9.03 -19.50 0.91
C VAL A 547 9.78 -19.48 2.24
N SER A 548 9.82 -20.60 2.97
CA SER A 548 10.58 -20.69 4.23
C SER A 548 12.09 -20.56 4.00
N GLN A 549 12.64 -21.18 2.96
CA GLN A 549 14.06 -21.03 2.60
C GLN A 549 14.40 -19.59 2.17
N LEU A 550 13.50 -18.91 1.47
CA LEU A 550 13.65 -17.49 1.14
C LEU A 550 13.60 -16.62 2.40
N GLN A 551 12.65 -16.88 3.31
CA GLN A 551 12.54 -16.17 4.58
C GLN A 551 13.79 -16.34 5.45
N SER A 552 14.36 -17.55 5.52
CA SER A 552 15.61 -17.82 6.23
C SER A 552 16.83 -17.17 5.58
N ALA A 553 16.73 -16.78 4.31
CA ALA A 553 17.76 -16.04 3.61
C ALA A 553 17.66 -14.53 3.76
N ILE A 554 16.60 -14.02 4.39
CA ILE A 554 16.50 -12.60 4.75
C ILE A 554 17.42 -12.32 5.94
N GLY A 555 18.30 -11.34 5.77
CA GLY A 555 19.32 -10.98 6.74
C GLY A 555 20.22 -9.89 6.18
N VAL A 556 21.12 -9.36 7.00
CA VAL A 556 22.02 -8.27 6.58
C VAL A 556 23.36 -8.87 6.13
N TYR A 557 23.69 -8.70 4.85
CA TYR A 557 24.93 -9.16 4.25
C TYR A 557 25.76 -7.98 3.75
N ARG A 558 27.02 -7.92 4.20
CA ARG A 558 27.96 -6.86 3.82
C ARG A 558 28.32 -6.95 2.34
N ILE A 559 28.29 -5.80 1.66
CA ILE A 559 28.79 -5.64 0.30
C ILE A 559 30.16 -4.94 0.37
N PRO A 560 31.27 -5.59 -0.02
CA PRO A 560 32.58 -4.97 0.00
C PRO A 560 32.63 -3.72 -0.90
N GLY A 561 33.10 -2.59 -0.36
CA GLY A 561 33.28 -1.34 -1.12
C GLY A 561 31.99 -0.56 -1.41
N SER A 562 30.84 -0.97 -0.86
CA SER A 562 29.56 -0.25 -0.99
C SER A 562 29.07 0.26 0.37
N THR A 563 28.31 1.35 0.34
CA THR A 563 27.55 1.87 1.50
C THR A 563 26.22 1.14 1.72
N GLN A 564 25.84 0.30 0.76
CA GLN A 564 24.63 -0.52 0.82
C GLN A 564 24.91 -1.89 1.46
N VAL A 565 23.85 -2.55 1.89
CA VAL A 565 23.84 -3.96 2.33
C VAL A 565 22.88 -4.76 1.47
N SER A 566 23.13 -6.06 1.34
CA SER A 566 22.13 -6.97 0.81
C SER A 566 21.24 -7.45 1.95
N LEU A 567 19.93 -7.39 1.76
CA LEU A 567 18.90 -7.81 2.72
C LEU A 567 18.41 -9.24 2.48
N ILE A 568 18.86 -9.87 1.39
CA ILE A 568 18.68 -11.28 1.09
C ILE A 568 20.04 -11.90 0.80
N ASN A 569 20.19 -13.20 1.00
CA ASN A 569 21.41 -13.89 0.65
C ASN A 569 21.79 -13.61 -0.83
N PRO A 570 23.00 -13.09 -1.12
CA PRO A 570 23.43 -12.72 -2.46
C PRO A 570 23.23 -13.76 -3.56
N LYS A 571 23.13 -15.06 -3.22
CA LYS A 571 22.83 -16.12 -4.21
C LYS A 571 21.50 -15.93 -4.94
N TYR A 572 20.56 -15.21 -4.33
CA TYR A 572 19.23 -14.91 -4.91
C TYR A 572 19.21 -13.61 -5.72
N LEU A 573 20.34 -12.93 -5.87
CA LEU A 573 20.47 -11.73 -6.69
C LEU A 573 21.04 -12.09 -8.07
N ALA A 574 20.62 -11.36 -9.10
CA ALA A 574 21.11 -11.54 -10.47
C ALA A 574 22.64 -11.40 -10.54
N THR A 575 23.18 -10.37 -9.88
CA THR A 575 24.61 -10.23 -9.62
C THR A 575 24.88 -10.50 -8.15
N SER A 576 25.63 -11.57 -7.86
CA SER A 576 25.81 -12.09 -6.48
C SER A 576 27.09 -11.64 -5.77
N SER A 577 27.99 -10.91 -6.44
CA SER A 577 29.27 -10.49 -5.86
C SER A 577 29.84 -9.25 -6.56
N GLY A 578 30.85 -8.63 -5.93
CA GLY A 578 31.53 -7.45 -6.44
C GLY A 578 30.82 -6.13 -6.12
N PRO A 579 31.31 -5.00 -6.66
CA PRO A 579 30.77 -3.67 -6.37
C PRO A 579 29.37 -3.43 -6.96
N ASN A 580 28.96 -4.25 -7.94
CA ASN A 580 27.69 -4.12 -8.67
C ASN A 580 26.65 -5.20 -8.29
N ILE A 581 26.71 -5.71 -7.06
CA ILE A 581 25.74 -6.69 -6.56
C ILE A 581 24.29 -6.14 -6.67
N GLY A 582 23.33 -7.00 -7.01
CA GLY A 582 21.94 -6.60 -7.27
C GLY A 582 21.53 -6.82 -8.73
N GLY A 583 20.73 -5.90 -9.29
CA GLY A 583 20.28 -5.99 -10.69
C GLY A 583 19.05 -6.89 -10.90
N GLY A 584 18.25 -7.10 -9.87
CA GLY A 584 17.12 -8.04 -9.88
C GLY A 584 17.43 -9.34 -9.15
N ALA A 585 16.46 -10.24 -9.15
CA ALA A 585 16.55 -11.58 -8.60
C ALA A 585 17.25 -12.52 -9.58
N ASN A 586 17.90 -13.54 -9.03
CA ASN A 586 18.51 -14.60 -9.82
C ASN A 586 17.42 -15.45 -10.50
N PRO A 587 17.33 -15.47 -11.85
CA PRO A 587 16.30 -16.22 -12.57
C PRO A 587 16.34 -17.73 -12.33
N ALA A 588 17.45 -18.29 -11.85
CA ALA A 588 17.54 -19.70 -11.50
C ALA A 588 16.67 -20.08 -10.29
N PHE A 589 16.26 -19.10 -9.48
CA PHE A 589 15.46 -19.31 -8.26
C PHE A 589 14.13 -18.58 -8.28
N ILE A 590 14.09 -17.38 -8.85
CA ILE A 590 12.92 -16.51 -8.80
C ILE A 590 12.76 -15.83 -10.16
N THR A 591 11.63 -16.05 -10.83
CA THR A 591 11.28 -15.37 -12.09
C THR A 591 9.91 -14.70 -11.97
N PRO A 592 9.62 -13.68 -12.79
CA PRO A 592 8.26 -13.17 -12.91
C PRO A 592 7.36 -14.25 -13.50
N ASN A 593 6.05 -14.18 -13.21
CA ASN A 593 5.07 -14.91 -14.00
C ASN A 593 4.87 -14.15 -15.32
N THR A 594 5.05 -14.86 -16.43
CA THR A 594 4.84 -14.29 -17.77
C THR A 594 3.66 -14.94 -18.50
N THR A 595 2.80 -15.66 -17.77
CA THR A 595 1.66 -16.37 -18.35
C THR A 595 0.43 -15.47 -18.39
N PRO A 596 -0.06 -15.09 -19.59
CA PRO A 596 -1.26 -14.26 -19.69
C PRO A 596 -2.48 -14.90 -19.03
N GLY A 597 -3.26 -14.09 -18.31
CA GLY A 597 -4.53 -14.47 -17.69
C GLY A 597 -4.40 -15.28 -16.40
N THR A 598 -3.21 -15.35 -15.80
CA THR A 598 -3.00 -16.02 -14.51
C THR A 598 -2.57 -15.02 -13.44
N ILE A 599 -2.91 -15.30 -12.19
CA ILE A 599 -2.39 -14.57 -11.03
C ILE A 599 -1.26 -15.41 -10.46
N GLY A 600 -0.06 -14.84 -10.34
CA GLY A 600 1.12 -15.60 -9.90
C GLY A 600 1.18 -15.80 -8.38
N GLN A 601 2.29 -16.39 -7.93
CA GLN A 601 2.46 -16.72 -6.52
C GLN A 601 2.67 -15.46 -5.68
N ARG A 602 1.88 -15.32 -4.61
CA ARG A 602 2.03 -14.26 -3.61
C ARG A 602 2.98 -14.69 -2.50
N VAL A 603 4.22 -14.22 -2.56
CA VAL A 603 5.27 -14.58 -1.60
C VAL A 603 5.48 -13.44 -0.61
N TRP A 604 4.88 -13.55 0.58
CA TRP A 604 5.10 -12.63 1.69
C TRP A 604 6.33 -13.04 2.50
N LEU A 605 7.23 -12.08 2.72
CA LEU A 605 8.44 -12.22 3.54
C LEU A 605 8.46 -11.11 4.60
N TYR A 606 9.24 -11.31 5.66
CA TYR A 606 9.45 -10.34 6.73
C TYR A 606 10.87 -9.81 6.68
N GLY A 607 11.00 -8.49 6.79
CA GLY A 607 12.28 -7.78 6.75
C GLY A 607 13.22 -8.06 7.92
N PRO A 608 14.41 -7.44 7.93
CA PRO A 608 15.36 -7.58 9.02
C PRO A 608 14.78 -7.08 10.36
N LYS A 609 15.34 -7.60 11.46
CA LYS A 609 14.92 -7.26 12.82
C LYS A 609 15.44 -5.88 13.21
N TYR A 610 14.68 -5.20 14.06
CA TYR A 610 15.07 -3.95 14.70
C TYR A 610 15.40 -4.20 16.16
N TRP A 611 16.48 -3.59 16.66
CA TRP A 611 16.69 -3.46 18.09
C TRP A 611 17.51 -2.22 18.45
N ASN A 612 17.24 -1.68 19.63
CA ASN A 612 17.93 -0.53 20.20
C ASN A 612 18.00 -0.66 21.74
N ASP A 613 19.11 -0.22 22.32
CA ASP A 613 19.28 -0.13 23.79
C ASP A 613 19.83 1.24 24.15
N ASP A 614 19.09 1.95 24.99
CA ASP A 614 19.48 3.23 25.57
C ASP A 614 19.80 3.02 27.04
N LEU A 615 20.97 3.50 27.48
CA LEU A 615 21.45 3.34 28.84
C LEU A 615 21.64 4.70 29.53
N SER A 616 21.10 4.83 30.73
CA SER A 616 21.33 6.00 31.59
C SER A 616 22.15 5.61 32.81
N LEU A 617 23.08 6.46 33.22
CA LEU A 617 23.84 6.33 34.45
C LEU A 617 23.66 7.63 35.25
N SER A 618 23.19 7.55 36.48
CA SER A 618 22.99 8.73 37.33
C SER A 618 23.56 8.53 38.73
N LYS A 619 24.02 9.61 39.33
CA LYS A 619 24.51 9.64 40.71
C LYS A 619 24.25 11.01 41.33
N ARG A 620 23.74 10.97 42.56
CA ARG A 620 23.58 12.16 43.41
C ARG A 620 24.63 12.13 44.52
N ILE A 621 25.43 13.18 44.61
CA ILE A 621 26.49 13.37 45.60
C ILE A 621 26.10 14.53 46.51
N PRO A 622 25.71 14.27 47.77
CA PRO A 622 25.52 15.35 48.73
C PRO A 622 26.87 16.00 49.04
N LEU A 623 26.97 17.32 48.82
CA LEU A 623 28.16 18.12 49.12
C LEU A 623 28.05 18.76 50.52
N ARG A 624 26.87 19.28 50.85
CA ARG A 624 26.46 19.82 52.16
C ARG A 624 24.97 19.53 52.41
N GLU A 625 24.46 19.89 53.59
CA GLU A 625 23.05 19.71 53.97
C GLU A 625 22.07 20.40 53.01
N SER A 626 22.46 21.56 52.47
CA SER A 626 21.72 22.34 51.47
C SER A 626 22.43 22.39 50.11
N LEU A 627 23.25 21.40 49.77
CA LEU A 627 23.97 21.42 48.49
C LEU A 627 24.20 19.99 47.98
N SER A 628 23.67 19.68 46.80
CA SER A 628 23.92 18.39 46.15
C SER A 628 24.38 18.57 44.70
N PHE A 629 25.31 17.71 44.29
CA PHE A 629 25.75 17.60 42.91
C PHE A 629 25.11 16.36 42.27
N THR A 630 24.45 16.54 41.15
CA THR A 630 23.84 15.45 40.38
C THR A 630 24.59 15.29 39.07
N PHE A 631 25.14 14.10 38.83
CA PHE A 631 25.73 13.70 37.56
C PHE A 631 24.81 12.71 36.85
N GLN A 632 24.60 12.91 35.55
CA GLN A 632 23.81 12.05 34.69
C GLN A 632 24.51 11.90 33.34
N ALA A 633 24.61 10.67 32.87
CA ALA A 633 25.07 10.32 31.54
C ALA A 633 23.98 9.51 30.84
N GLU A 634 23.58 9.92 29.65
CA GLU A 634 22.64 9.21 28.79
C GLU A 634 23.37 8.75 27.53
N MET A 635 23.22 7.48 27.19
CA MET A 635 23.83 6.84 26.04
C MET A 635 22.71 6.28 25.17
N LEU A 636 22.30 7.05 24.16
CA LEU A 636 21.33 6.61 23.16
C LEU A 636 22.04 5.69 22.17
N ASN A 637 21.45 4.53 21.89
CA ASN A 637 22.09 3.44 21.14
C ASN A 637 23.49 3.11 21.71
N VAL A 638 23.56 2.69 22.98
CA VAL A 638 24.83 2.51 23.73
C VAL A 638 25.83 1.57 23.03
N PHE A 639 25.32 0.62 22.24
CA PHE A 639 26.12 -0.35 21.48
C PHE A 639 26.50 0.11 20.07
N ASN A 640 26.04 1.29 19.65
CA ASN A 640 26.22 1.79 18.29
C ASN A 640 25.72 0.78 17.23
N HIS A 641 24.60 0.12 17.52
CA HIS A 641 24.01 -0.89 16.64
C HIS A 641 23.24 -0.20 15.51
N PRO A 642 23.60 -0.43 14.23
CA PRO A 642 22.85 0.11 13.11
C PRO A 642 21.56 -0.67 12.88
N ASN A 643 20.45 0.04 12.70
CA ASN A 643 19.19 -0.56 12.25
C ASN A 643 19.07 -0.44 10.74
N PHE A 644 18.82 -1.56 10.07
CA PHE A 644 18.75 -1.63 8.61
C PHE A 644 17.31 -1.65 8.13
N GLN A 645 17.07 -1.00 7.00
CA GLN A 645 15.81 -1.05 6.27
C GLN A 645 16.06 -1.20 4.77
N GLN A 646 15.00 -1.54 4.05
CA GLN A 646 15.04 -1.66 2.60
C GLN A 646 15.12 -0.28 1.92
N GLY A 647 15.85 -0.18 0.82
CA GLY A 647 16.05 1.06 0.07
C GLY A 647 17.31 1.87 0.46
N PRO A 648 17.75 2.82 -0.37
CA PRO A 648 18.84 3.73 -0.02
C PRO A 648 18.42 4.56 1.19
N GLY A 649 19.30 4.68 2.18
CA GLY A 649 19.05 5.31 3.49
C GLY A 649 18.74 6.82 3.44
N ALA A 650 17.66 7.21 2.78
CA ALA A 650 16.95 8.48 2.96
C ALA A 650 15.77 8.22 3.90
N GLY A 651 15.61 9.06 4.92
CA GLY A 651 14.67 8.84 6.02
C GLY A 651 13.25 8.72 5.48
N CYS A 652 12.73 7.51 5.44
CA CYS A 652 11.43 7.27 4.83
C CYS A 652 10.51 6.65 5.84
N ASN A 653 9.33 7.27 5.97
CA ASN A 653 8.35 6.87 6.94
C ASN A 653 7.78 5.52 6.59
N TYR A 654 7.20 4.88 7.59
CA TYR A 654 6.32 3.70 7.61
C TYR A 654 5.23 3.62 6.48
N TYR A 655 5.33 4.44 5.43
CA TYR A 655 4.37 4.74 4.36
C TYR A 655 4.98 5.04 2.97
N CYS A 656 6.26 4.77 2.68
CA CYS A 656 6.86 5.18 1.39
C CYS A 656 6.48 4.32 0.16
N THR A 657 5.26 3.79 0.04
CA THR A 657 4.72 3.31 -1.25
C THR A 657 4.26 4.44 -2.17
N SER A 658 4.10 5.68 -1.66
CA SER A 658 3.51 6.78 -2.45
C SER A 658 4.51 7.73 -3.13
N ALA A 659 5.83 7.48 -3.07
CA ALA A 659 6.85 8.40 -3.58
C ALA A 659 7.91 7.77 -4.51
N GLY A 660 7.57 6.73 -5.29
CA GLY A 660 8.39 6.33 -6.45
C GLY A 660 9.77 5.73 -6.16
N TYR A 661 10.04 5.23 -4.95
CA TYR A 661 11.29 4.53 -4.62
C TYR A 661 11.06 3.01 -4.58
N GLN A 662 11.81 2.28 -5.41
CA GLN A 662 11.53 0.93 -5.92
C GLN A 662 11.31 -0.15 -4.83
N PHE A 663 10.10 -0.72 -4.82
CA PHE A 663 9.65 -1.89 -4.03
C PHE A 663 10.20 -3.22 -4.58
N PRO A 664 10.00 -4.39 -3.93
CA PRO A 664 10.73 -5.66 -4.13
C PRO A 664 10.35 -6.39 -5.43
N PHE A 665 10.25 -5.67 -6.54
CA PHE A 665 10.15 -6.25 -7.86
C PHE A 665 11.41 -7.01 -8.13
N ILE A 666 11.23 -8.28 -8.44
CA ILE A 666 12.34 -9.19 -8.70
C ILE A 666 13.07 -8.83 -10.00
N GLN A 667 12.55 -7.94 -10.85
CA GLN A 667 13.31 -7.42 -11.99
C GLN A 667 13.85 -6.00 -11.76
N GLY A 668 13.55 -5.39 -10.60
CA GLY A 668 14.05 -4.07 -10.24
C GLY A 668 15.54 -4.10 -9.90
N SER A 669 16.31 -3.12 -10.37
CA SER A 669 17.75 -3.04 -10.10
C SER A 669 18.09 -2.96 -8.61
N GLY A 670 17.20 -2.36 -7.80
CA GLY A 670 17.29 -2.27 -6.35
C GLY A 670 16.84 -3.52 -5.57
N PHE A 671 16.44 -4.62 -6.23
CA PHE A 671 15.96 -5.83 -5.56
C PHE A 671 16.97 -6.36 -4.55
N GLY A 672 16.50 -6.60 -3.31
CA GLY A 672 17.30 -7.17 -2.24
C GLY A 672 18.39 -6.26 -1.66
N LEU A 673 18.47 -4.99 -2.09
CA LEU A 673 19.42 -4.01 -1.55
C LEU A 673 18.76 -3.12 -0.48
N GLY A 674 19.55 -2.71 0.51
CA GLY A 674 19.11 -1.87 1.61
C GLY A 674 20.22 -1.01 2.21
N GLY A 675 19.86 -0.22 3.21
CA GLY A 675 20.74 0.73 3.88
C GLY A 675 20.42 0.90 5.35
N ILE A 676 21.19 1.75 6.02
CA ILE A 676 20.91 2.16 7.40
C ILE A 676 19.65 3.03 7.38
N SER A 677 18.71 2.76 8.29
CA SER A 677 17.51 3.57 8.45
C SER A 677 17.86 4.94 9.03
N PRO A 678 17.59 6.05 8.34
CA PRO A 678 17.70 7.36 8.96
C PRO A 678 16.53 7.53 9.91
N ASN A 679 16.79 7.93 11.15
CA ASN A 679 15.73 8.48 12.00
C ASN A 679 15.19 9.77 11.35
N TYR A 680 13.88 9.96 11.41
CA TYR A 680 13.01 10.93 10.69
C TYR A 680 13.41 12.39 10.58
N ASN A 681 14.41 12.82 11.31
CA ASN A 681 14.69 14.22 11.44
C ASN A 681 16.13 14.42 11.01
N THR A 682 16.31 14.99 9.82
CA THR A 682 17.63 15.43 9.33
C THR A 682 18.29 16.40 10.30
N ASP A 683 17.49 17.03 11.18
CA ASP A 683 17.95 17.95 12.24
C ASP A 683 18.13 17.25 13.60
N SER A 684 17.82 15.96 13.74
CA SER A 684 18.14 15.21 14.96
C SER A 684 19.58 14.70 14.90
N PRO A 685 20.42 14.98 15.92
CA PRO A 685 21.78 14.43 16.01
C PRO A 685 21.83 12.89 16.15
N ASN A 686 20.67 12.22 16.23
CA ASN A 686 20.50 10.81 16.57
C ASN A 686 20.36 9.89 15.32
N GLN A 687 21.23 10.07 14.32
CA GLN A 687 21.24 9.35 13.03
C GLN A 687 21.68 7.87 13.13
N GLY A 688 21.15 7.12 14.09
CA GLY A 688 21.53 5.71 14.34
C GLY A 688 22.94 5.54 14.92
N ALA A 689 23.74 6.60 15.03
CA ALA A 689 24.99 6.62 15.77
C ALA A 689 24.73 6.70 17.28
N ARG A 690 25.67 6.20 18.07
CA ARG A 690 25.65 6.38 19.52
C ARG A 690 25.77 7.86 19.88
N VAL A 691 24.86 8.35 20.71
CA VAL A 691 24.90 9.70 21.27
C VAL A 691 25.11 9.60 22.78
N ILE A 692 26.08 10.35 23.29
CA ILE A 692 26.40 10.41 24.73
C ILE A 692 26.14 11.83 25.21
N GLU A 693 25.13 12.00 26.05
CA GLU A 693 24.80 13.26 26.70
C GLU A 693 25.26 13.23 28.15
N LEU A 694 26.01 14.25 28.56
CA LEU A 694 26.49 14.41 29.92
C LEU A 694 25.82 15.63 30.54
N ARG A 695 25.17 15.45 31.69
CA ARG A 695 24.55 16.51 32.48
C ARG A 695 25.14 16.52 33.88
N ALA A 696 25.46 17.72 34.36
CA ALA A 696 25.94 17.95 35.71
C ALA A 696 25.23 19.17 36.29
N ASN A 697 24.50 18.96 37.38
CA ASN A 697 23.71 20.00 38.05
C ASN A 697 24.17 20.18 39.49
N ILE A 698 24.14 21.42 39.97
CA ILE A 698 24.31 21.74 41.39
C ILE A 698 22.96 22.26 41.89
N GLU A 699 22.37 21.54 42.84
CA GLU A 699 21.10 21.87 43.49
C GLU A 699 21.40 22.45 44.87
N PHE A 700 20.86 23.66 45.15
CA PHE A 700 20.99 24.41 46.40
C PHE A 700 19.72 24.30 47.26
#